data_AF-A0A8T5B8N5-F1
#
_entry.id   AF-A0A8T5B8N5-F1
#
_cell.length_a   1.000
_cell.length_b   1.000
_cell.length_c   1.000
_cell.angle_alpha   90.00
_cell.angle_beta   90.00
_cell.angle_gamma   90.00
#
_symmetry.space_group_name_H-M   'P 1'
#
loop_
_entity.id
_entity.type
_entity.pdbx_description
1 polymer ?
#
loop_
_entity_poly.entity_id
_entity_poly.type
_entity_poly.pdbx_seq_one_letter_code
_entity_poly.pdbx_strand_id
1 'polypeptide(L)'
;MEISNISEEYREYFSNLVHSLEKIYNIAREARAKGLDPKHYPEIEIADDLASLVEGFIGLHGIAERIRELSKTIPREMVAFKIAEEIIQGRFGHLSEERAADQAIRTALAILTEGVTAAVYSEGIAKVAIRTNIDGSKYLAIYLAGPIRSAGGTETALTPVIADFVRQLLKLERYKPAKEEIERFIEELRLYEREVGRFQYSVSDEQLRLALQNLPIEITGTPSDPVEVSSYRNLPRIETNRVRGGALRVVNDGIVGRAAKVLAVVEDLGIQGWEWLKEIKEIERNRSSSGFMEEVPAGRPILCFPSRRGGFRLRYGRSRNTGLAAVGVHPLTMTTLQNFLAGGTQLKIETPGKSGVVLPVDYIEPPIVKLKDGSVVRVSYENIEIVKRETEKILFLGDLLISFGDFLYNNKVLLPSGYNEEFWCEELKSAIVEKFDGSIEEAALRARIPFQFLKSYLDDPFNNKPNVHEAISLSRSLGIPLHPSYIYFWSNISSEDLQKVRSWLLFSDLIVEGETITKIIGLFNEEVKSILEEICVPHKIIDDKILIEDFDANALAFTLGISDASKDVLTDLPVLENLSRLSGVVIRDKAPSFIGARVGRPEKARKREMKPPVQVLFPVGLSGGAQRDLMKAYKKGSIRVDIVSQFCPRCRIITFKKICPTCGSETVPRFICPRCGRDLDREDCPVCKVEAKRFCAQTISIKNLIDEACKKMGFTPSHIKGVKGLTNKTRTPEPIEKGVLRAKYGLSVYKDGTIRFDATNAPLTHFKPSEIGVPMEKLIDLGYTQDYLGNQLTDPEQICELKIQDVIIPWKSIEYLISAANFVDEILQKFYGLPPFYNISQPQDLVGTLIIGLAPHTCVGVLGRIVGFTKLDVCFAHPFWHSAKRRDCDGDEDSIMLALDAFLNFSREYLPDQIGGIMDSPLFIIHTIIPEEVQRQAHEIDVANRYPLAFYEETFKGDSARDSMDLIDIVKNRFNTEARFQGFGFTVPTSSIEAGNRESIYKTLRRMTDKLNAQLGLAEKIKAVDARDVAEIVLNTHFIRDISGNLRAFATQSFRCKRCNKRFRRIPLKGSCPECGGELALTVHRGGIEKYLESAWHLVKKYGMSEYYAQRLILIEEEINSLFESGKGIKQSNLSRFMNGSRNRV
;
A
#
# COMPACT_ATOMS: atom_id res chain seq x y z
N MET A 1 17.98 -11.96 -25.31
CA MET A 1 18.45 -10.60 -24.98
C MET A 1 19.82 -10.73 -24.32
N GLU A 2 20.88 -10.17 -24.89
CA GLU A 2 22.16 -10.07 -24.17
C GLU A 2 22.06 -8.87 -23.23
N ILE A 3 21.73 -9.12 -21.96
CA ILE A 3 21.84 -8.12 -20.91
C ILE A 3 23.34 -7.84 -20.74
N SER A 4 23.81 -6.68 -21.20
CA SER A 4 25.21 -6.28 -21.04
C SER A 4 25.53 -5.96 -19.57
N ASN A 5 26.77 -6.19 -19.14
CA ASN A 5 27.25 -5.93 -17.77
C ASN A 5 26.42 -6.67 -16.71
N ILE A 6 26.40 -8.00 -16.82
CA ILE A 6 25.78 -8.90 -15.85
C ILE A 6 26.82 -9.91 -15.37
N SER A 7 26.88 -10.14 -14.06
CA SER A 7 27.74 -11.17 -13.47
C SER A 7 27.35 -12.56 -13.98
N GLU A 8 28.31 -13.48 -14.03
CA GLU A 8 28.06 -14.86 -14.49
C GLU A 8 26.98 -15.55 -13.65
N GLU A 9 27.00 -15.32 -12.34
CA GLU A 9 26.01 -15.83 -11.39
C GLU A 9 24.58 -15.35 -11.71
N TYR A 10 24.40 -14.06 -12.01
CA TYR A 10 23.08 -13.52 -12.36
C TYR A 10 22.63 -13.95 -13.77
N ARG A 11 23.57 -14.18 -14.70
CA ARG A 11 23.27 -14.75 -16.01
C ARG A 11 22.72 -16.16 -15.89
N GLU A 12 23.34 -16.99 -15.07
CA GLU A 12 22.86 -18.35 -14.76
C GLU A 12 21.50 -18.31 -14.06
N TYR A 13 21.32 -17.43 -13.08
CA TYR A 13 20.05 -17.22 -12.39
C TYR A 13 18.88 -16.93 -13.36
N PHE A 14 19.02 -15.94 -14.24
CA PHE A 14 17.97 -15.62 -15.20
C PHE A 14 17.77 -16.73 -16.24
N SER A 15 18.85 -17.37 -16.69
CA SER A 15 18.75 -18.51 -17.62
C SER A 15 17.93 -19.65 -17.02
N ASN A 16 18.15 -19.97 -15.74
CA ASN A 16 17.41 -21.00 -15.02
C ASN A 16 15.91 -20.65 -14.86
N LEU A 17 15.59 -19.38 -14.58
CA LEU A 17 14.19 -18.91 -14.51
C LEU A 17 13.49 -19.02 -15.87
N VAL A 18 14.14 -18.55 -16.93
CA VAL A 18 13.60 -18.60 -18.30
C VAL A 18 13.38 -20.03 -18.75
N HIS A 19 14.37 -20.91 -18.56
CA HIS A 19 14.25 -22.33 -18.93
C HIS A 19 13.10 -23.02 -18.18
N SER A 20 12.95 -22.73 -16.89
CA SER A 20 11.86 -23.26 -16.07
C SER A 20 10.49 -22.75 -16.52
N LEU A 21 10.40 -21.47 -16.92
CA LEU A 21 9.18 -20.89 -17.48
C LEU A 21 8.82 -21.50 -18.84
N GLU A 22 9.79 -21.71 -19.72
CA GLU A 22 9.58 -22.36 -21.03
C GLU A 22 9.02 -23.77 -20.87
N LYS A 23 9.52 -24.55 -19.91
CA LYS A 23 8.98 -25.88 -19.58
C LYS A 23 7.50 -25.80 -19.18
N ILE A 24 7.13 -24.86 -18.33
CA ILE A 24 5.75 -24.61 -17.91
C ILE A 24 4.88 -24.22 -19.12
N TYR A 25 5.36 -23.30 -19.94
CA TYR A 25 4.65 -22.80 -21.12
C TYR A 25 4.39 -23.91 -22.14
N ASN A 26 5.38 -24.78 -22.38
CA ASN A 26 5.26 -25.92 -23.28
C ASN A 26 4.15 -26.91 -22.84
N ILE A 27 4.07 -27.21 -21.55
CA ILE A 27 3.01 -28.07 -20.99
C ILE A 27 1.64 -27.41 -21.17
N ALA A 28 1.53 -26.11 -20.89
CA ALA A 28 0.30 -25.37 -21.10
C ALA A 28 -0.13 -25.37 -22.57
N ARG A 29 0.83 -25.24 -23.50
CA ARG A 29 0.59 -25.32 -24.95
C ARG A 29 0.06 -26.69 -25.36
N GLU A 30 0.65 -27.78 -24.88
CA GLU A 30 0.17 -29.14 -25.15
C GLU A 30 -1.24 -29.38 -24.59
N ALA A 31 -1.53 -28.88 -23.38
CA ALA A 31 -2.85 -28.99 -22.77
C ALA A 31 -3.91 -28.22 -23.57
N ARG A 32 -3.61 -26.96 -23.94
CA ARG A 32 -4.53 -26.08 -24.69
C ARG A 32 -4.78 -26.57 -26.12
N ALA A 33 -3.78 -27.18 -26.76
CA ALA A 33 -3.90 -27.74 -28.10
C ALA A 33 -5.01 -28.81 -28.21
N LYS A 34 -5.40 -29.46 -27.09
CA LYS A 34 -6.52 -30.42 -27.05
C LYS A 34 -7.90 -29.79 -27.31
N GLY A 35 -8.01 -28.46 -27.37
CA GLY A 35 -9.23 -27.76 -27.77
C GLY A 35 -10.37 -27.82 -26.74
N LEU A 36 -10.05 -28.09 -25.48
CA LEU A 36 -11.01 -28.16 -24.37
C LEU A 36 -11.29 -26.81 -23.70
N ASP A 37 -10.50 -25.78 -24.04
CA ASP A 37 -10.57 -24.42 -23.50
C ASP A 37 -11.06 -23.41 -24.55
N PRO A 38 -11.35 -22.14 -24.17
CA PRO A 38 -11.80 -21.12 -25.12
C PRO A 38 -10.81 -20.79 -26.25
N LYS A 39 -9.51 -21.09 -26.10
CA LYS A 39 -8.48 -20.96 -27.14
C LYS A 39 -7.57 -22.19 -27.12
N HIS A 40 -6.97 -22.50 -28.28
CA HIS A 40 -6.11 -23.68 -28.50
C HIS A 40 -4.64 -23.43 -28.11
N TYR A 41 -4.33 -22.26 -27.57
CA TYR A 41 -3.00 -21.83 -27.17
C TYR A 41 -3.10 -21.06 -25.83
N PRO A 42 -2.01 -20.98 -25.04
CA PRO A 42 -1.96 -20.12 -23.86
C PRO A 42 -2.13 -18.65 -24.25
N GLU A 43 -3.08 -17.96 -23.64
CA GLU A 43 -3.47 -16.59 -24.01
C GLU A 43 -2.64 -15.48 -23.32
N ILE A 44 -1.81 -15.87 -22.35
CA ILE A 44 -0.89 -14.97 -21.67
C ILE A 44 0.38 -14.88 -22.51
N GLU A 45 0.76 -13.66 -22.86
CA GLU A 45 1.96 -13.38 -23.65
C GLU A 45 3.16 -13.17 -22.72
N ILE A 46 4.34 -13.58 -23.17
CA ILE A 46 5.59 -13.38 -22.42
C ILE A 46 6.29 -12.19 -23.04
N ALA A 47 6.61 -11.18 -22.24
CA ALA A 47 7.29 -9.98 -22.69
C ALA A 47 8.74 -9.96 -22.19
N ASP A 48 9.65 -9.59 -23.08
CA ASP A 48 11.07 -9.49 -22.78
C ASP A 48 11.42 -8.20 -22.03
N ASP A 49 10.72 -7.11 -22.34
CA ASP A 49 11.00 -5.77 -21.85
C ASP A 49 9.77 -4.85 -21.95
N LEU A 50 9.91 -3.66 -21.36
CA LEU A 50 8.96 -2.55 -21.50
C LEU A 50 8.57 -2.28 -22.96
N ALA A 51 9.55 -2.28 -23.85
CA ALA A 51 9.33 -1.95 -25.27
C ALA A 51 8.38 -2.95 -25.94
N SER A 52 8.54 -4.25 -25.68
CA SER A 52 7.67 -5.31 -26.16
C SER A 52 6.26 -5.22 -25.56
N LEU A 53 6.14 -4.84 -24.29
CA LEU A 53 4.84 -4.59 -23.66
C LEU A 53 4.09 -3.45 -24.36
N VAL A 54 4.78 -2.34 -24.59
CA VAL A 54 4.19 -1.18 -25.28
C VAL A 54 3.75 -1.57 -26.69
N GLU A 55 4.60 -2.23 -27.47
CA GLU A 55 4.23 -2.70 -28.81
C GLU A 55 3.06 -3.68 -28.79
N GLY A 56 3.07 -4.65 -27.87
CA GLY A 56 2.03 -5.67 -27.74
C GLY A 56 0.65 -5.09 -27.42
N PHE A 57 0.58 -4.05 -26.59
CA PHE A 57 -0.69 -3.39 -26.27
C PHE A 57 -1.12 -2.32 -27.28
N ILE A 58 -0.16 -1.56 -27.82
CA ILE A 58 -0.43 -0.44 -28.72
C ILE A 58 -0.67 -0.92 -30.16
N GLY A 59 -0.01 -2.00 -30.59
CA GLY A 59 -0.17 -2.58 -31.92
C GLY A 59 0.53 -1.82 -33.06
N LEU A 60 1.48 -0.92 -32.74
CA LEU A 60 2.31 -0.25 -33.74
C LEU A 60 3.61 -1.02 -33.97
N HIS A 61 3.73 -1.62 -35.15
CA HIS A 61 4.91 -2.42 -35.50
C HIS A 61 6.20 -1.60 -35.56
N GLY A 62 7.27 -2.13 -34.97
CA GLY A 62 8.61 -1.52 -34.99
C GLY A 62 8.82 -0.43 -33.93
N ILE A 63 7.83 -0.17 -33.08
CA ILE A 63 7.97 0.81 -32.00
C ILE A 63 8.86 0.31 -30.87
N ALA A 64 8.87 -1.01 -30.59
CA ALA A 64 9.72 -1.54 -29.52
C ALA A 64 11.20 -1.34 -29.84
N GLU A 65 11.61 -1.59 -31.10
CA GLU A 65 12.99 -1.36 -31.54
C GLU A 65 13.40 0.09 -31.35
N ARG A 66 12.53 1.04 -31.72
CA ARG A 66 12.82 2.46 -31.56
C ARG A 66 12.87 2.90 -30.10
N ILE A 67 11.99 2.38 -29.24
CA ILE A 67 12.03 2.63 -27.80
C ILE A 67 13.37 2.15 -27.23
N ARG A 68 13.82 0.93 -27.57
CA ARG A 68 15.12 0.40 -27.13
C ARG A 68 16.30 1.25 -27.57
N GLU A 69 16.29 1.75 -28.80
CA GLU A 69 17.34 2.66 -29.30
C GLU A 69 17.41 3.94 -28.47
N LEU A 70 16.25 4.59 -28.25
CA LEU A 70 16.18 5.85 -27.53
C LEU A 70 16.52 5.70 -26.05
N SER A 71 16.02 4.65 -25.38
CA SER A 71 16.26 4.38 -23.96
C SER A 71 17.74 4.20 -23.60
N LYS A 72 18.61 3.90 -24.58
CA LYS A 72 20.07 3.85 -24.37
C LYS A 72 20.72 5.23 -24.24
N THR A 73 20.06 6.27 -24.74
CA THR A 73 20.65 7.61 -24.89
C THR A 73 19.94 8.69 -24.09
N ILE A 74 18.63 8.53 -23.86
CA ILE A 74 17.80 9.52 -23.18
C ILE A 74 16.91 8.87 -22.11
N PRO A 75 16.55 9.59 -21.04
CA PRO A 75 15.66 9.09 -19.99
C PRO A 75 14.28 8.69 -20.53
N ARG A 76 13.59 7.78 -19.83
CA ARG A 76 12.28 7.23 -20.21
C ARG A 76 11.24 8.32 -20.47
N GLU A 77 11.20 9.36 -19.65
CA GLU A 77 10.29 10.49 -19.83
C GLU A 77 10.54 11.15 -21.19
N MET A 78 11.79 11.44 -21.53
CA MET A 78 12.16 12.00 -22.83
C MET A 78 11.88 11.04 -23.99
N VAL A 79 12.04 9.72 -23.80
CA VAL A 79 11.65 8.70 -24.79
C VAL A 79 10.17 8.82 -25.13
N ALA A 80 9.30 8.96 -24.12
CA ALA A 80 7.86 9.08 -24.34
C ALA A 80 7.50 10.30 -25.23
N PHE A 81 8.08 11.46 -24.94
CA PHE A 81 7.87 12.67 -25.75
C PHE A 81 8.47 12.53 -27.16
N LYS A 82 9.66 11.94 -27.28
CA LYS A 82 10.30 11.74 -28.59
C LYS A 82 9.54 10.77 -29.47
N ILE A 83 9.01 9.69 -28.91
CA ILE A 83 8.15 8.74 -29.64
C ILE A 83 6.84 9.41 -30.06
N ALA A 84 6.23 10.23 -29.19
CA ALA A 84 5.05 11.01 -29.57
C ALA A 84 5.34 11.94 -30.77
N GLU A 85 6.50 12.61 -30.77
CA GLU A 85 6.95 13.43 -31.89
C GLU A 85 7.10 12.61 -33.19
N GLU A 86 7.78 11.47 -33.13
CA GLU A 86 8.01 10.61 -34.30
C GLU A 86 6.71 9.99 -34.86
N ILE A 87 5.71 9.72 -34.00
CA ILE A 87 4.37 9.32 -34.43
C ILE A 87 3.67 10.44 -35.20
N ILE A 88 3.71 11.68 -34.70
CA ILE A 88 3.10 12.83 -35.39
C ILE A 88 3.81 13.14 -36.71
N GLN A 89 5.12 12.95 -36.79
CA GLN A 89 5.90 13.11 -38.02
C GLN A 89 5.66 11.98 -39.05
N GLY A 90 4.92 10.92 -38.69
CA GLY A 90 4.52 9.85 -39.59
C GLY A 90 5.53 8.72 -39.76
N ARG A 91 6.53 8.59 -38.85
CA ARG A 91 7.55 7.52 -38.91
C ARG A 91 6.94 6.11 -38.91
N PHE A 92 5.86 5.93 -38.16
CA PHE A 92 5.16 4.64 -38.00
C PHE A 92 3.92 4.52 -38.90
N GLY A 93 3.86 5.32 -39.97
CA GLY A 93 2.75 5.37 -40.92
C GLY A 93 1.98 6.69 -40.86
N HIS A 94 1.38 7.07 -41.99
CA HIS A 94 0.56 8.28 -42.08
C HIS A 94 -0.86 8.03 -41.54
N LEU A 95 -1.19 8.75 -40.48
CA LEU A 95 -2.52 8.77 -39.84
C LEU A 95 -3.17 10.15 -40.04
N SER A 96 -4.50 10.24 -39.92
CA SER A 96 -5.17 11.54 -39.82
C SER A 96 -4.76 12.27 -38.55
N GLU A 97 -4.80 13.62 -38.52
CA GLU A 97 -4.36 14.43 -37.37
C GLU A 97 -4.94 13.94 -36.03
N GLU A 98 -6.25 13.67 -35.97
CA GLU A 98 -6.90 13.16 -34.75
C GLU A 98 -6.40 11.77 -34.35
N ARG A 99 -6.18 10.86 -35.32
CA ARG A 99 -5.69 9.51 -35.03
C ARG A 99 -4.22 9.54 -34.64
N ALA A 100 -3.41 10.38 -35.28
CA ALA A 100 -2.02 10.59 -34.93
C ALA A 100 -1.91 11.14 -33.49
N ALA A 101 -2.77 12.11 -33.12
CA ALA A 101 -2.83 12.64 -31.76
C ALA A 101 -3.22 11.58 -30.73
N ASP A 102 -4.29 10.82 -30.99
CA ASP A 102 -4.75 9.73 -30.12
C ASP A 102 -3.64 8.69 -29.91
N GLN A 103 -3.01 8.26 -31.01
CA GLN A 103 -1.95 7.28 -31.01
C GLN A 103 -0.69 7.76 -30.27
N ALA A 104 -0.27 9.01 -30.51
CA ALA A 104 0.88 9.62 -29.85
C ALA A 104 0.68 9.72 -28.33
N ILE A 105 -0.48 10.20 -27.89
CA ILE A 105 -0.80 10.34 -26.46
C ILE A 105 -0.88 8.97 -25.77
N ARG A 106 -1.56 7.99 -26.37
CA ARG A 106 -1.66 6.63 -25.81
C ARG A 106 -0.30 5.97 -25.69
N THR A 107 0.54 6.10 -26.71
CA THR A 107 1.86 5.49 -26.73
C THR A 107 2.79 6.14 -25.71
N ALA A 108 2.83 7.47 -25.65
CA ALA A 108 3.62 8.18 -24.64
C ALA A 108 3.16 7.83 -23.23
N LEU A 109 1.84 7.78 -22.99
CA LEU A 109 1.31 7.36 -21.69
C LEU A 109 1.65 5.90 -21.38
N ALA A 110 1.61 4.99 -22.36
CA ALA A 110 2.02 3.60 -22.18
C ALA A 110 3.47 3.50 -21.74
N ILE A 111 4.39 4.26 -22.36
CA ILE A 111 5.81 4.31 -21.97
C ILE A 111 5.97 4.87 -20.55
N LEU A 112 5.29 5.97 -20.22
CA LEU A 112 5.34 6.57 -18.88
C LEU A 112 4.76 5.66 -17.78
N THR A 113 3.79 4.81 -18.13
CA THR A 113 3.18 3.83 -17.21
C THR A 113 3.80 2.43 -17.29
N GLU A 114 5.02 2.35 -17.83
CA GLU A 114 5.80 1.12 -17.93
C GLU A 114 5.10 -0.02 -18.70
N GLY A 115 4.10 0.29 -19.53
CA GLY A 115 3.27 -0.71 -20.23
C GLY A 115 2.39 -1.58 -19.30
N VAL A 116 2.54 -1.49 -17.97
CA VAL A 116 1.93 -2.39 -16.98
C VAL A 116 0.42 -2.16 -16.80
N THR A 117 -0.06 -0.94 -17.03
CA THR A 117 -1.45 -0.54 -16.76
C THR A 117 -2.27 -0.34 -18.04
N ALA A 118 -2.42 -1.38 -18.86
CA ALA A 118 -3.06 -1.27 -20.17
C ALA A 118 -4.44 -0.59 -20.18
N ALA A 119 -5.27 -0.82 -19.17
CA ALA A 119 -6.58 -0.18 -19.05
C ALA A 119 -6.52 1.36 -19.01
N VAL A 120 -5.38 1.96 -18.64
CA VAL A 120 -5.19 3.41 -18.56
C VAL A 120 -5.21 4.04 -19.95
N TYR A 121 -4.40 3.53 -20.86
CA TYR A 121 -4.28 4.08 -22.20
C TYR A 121 -5.18 3.38 -23.22
N SER A 122 -5.79 2.22 -22.91
CA SER A 122 -6.81 1.60 -23.78
C SER A 122 -8.24 2.05 -23.43
N GLU A 123 -8.60 2.03 -22.15
CA GLU A 123 -9.96 2.33 -21.67
C GLU A 123 -10.07 3.66 -20.91
N GLY A 124 -8.98 4.14 -20.32
CA GLY A 124 -8.93 5.39 -19.57
C GLY A 124 -8.95 6.63 -20.46
N ILE A 125 -8.36 6.55 -21.66
CA ILE A 125 -8.57 7.52 -22.75
C ILE A 125 -9.69 6.97 -23.64
N ALA A 126 -10.90 7.49 -23.48
CA ALA A 126 -12.06 7.07 -24.27
C ALA A 126 -11.97 7.58 -25.73
N LYS A 127 -11.48 8.81 -25.92
CA LYS A 127 -11.34 9.45 -27.23
C LYS A 127 -10.42 10.67 -27.15
N VAL A 128 -9.68 10.95 -28.22
CA VAL A 128 -9.06 12.26 -28.50
C VAL A 128 -9.77 12.91 -29.70
N ALA A 129 -10.02 14.21 -29.63
CA ALA A 129 -10.74 14.96 -30.67
C ALA A 129 -10.14 16.36 -30.88
N ILE A 130 -10.19 16.86 -32.12
CA ILE A 130 -9.84 18.25 -32.44
C ILE A 130 -11.15 19.04 -32.51
N ARG A 131 -11.24 20.11 -31.71
CA ARG A 131 -12.44 20.94 -31.55
C ARG A 131 -12.14 22.41 -31.83
N THR A 132 -13.17 23.25 -31.80
CA THR A 132 -13.07 24.66 -32.20
C THR A 132 -13.45 25.60 -31.06
N ASN A 133 -12.59 26.60 -30.83
CA ASN A 133 -12.79 27.69 -29.87
C ASN A 133 -13.90 28.64 -30.35
N ILE A 134 -14.30 29.60 -29.51
CA ILE A 134 -15.35 30.58 -29.87
C ILE A 134 -14.85 31.50 -30.99
N ASP A 135 -13.54 31.77 -31.02
CA ASP A 135 -12.85 32.55 -32.04
C ASP A 135 -12.57 31.79 -33.35
N GLY A 136 -13.02 30.52 -33.47
CA GLY A 136 -12.80 29.70 -34.66
C GLY A 136 -11.45 28.96 -34.69
N SER A 137 -10.56 29.18 -33.73
CA SER A 137 -9.28 28.46 -33.65
C SER A 137 -9.47 26.99 -33.24
N LYS A 138 -8.64 26.09 -33.75
CA LYS A 138 -8.71 24.65 -33.41
C LYS A 138 -7.86 24.33 -32.19
N TYR A 139 -8.35 23.48 -31.29
CA TYR A 139 -7.64 23.01 -30.09
C TYR A 139 -7.87 21.50 -29.88
N LEU A 140 -7.12 20.89 -28.96
CA LEU A 140 -7.18 19.46 -28.64
C LEU A 140 -8.02 19.18 -27.39
N ALA A 141 -8.89 18.16 -27.46
CA ALA A 141 -9.73 17.69 -26.36
C ALA A 141 -9.48 16.19 -26.07
N ILE A 142 -9.37 15.84 -24.78
CA ILE A 142 -9.20 14.45 -24.33
C ILE A 142 -10.41 14.04 -23.50
N TYR A 143 -11.03 12.91 -23.86
CA TYR A 143 -12.12 12.30 -23.13
C TYR A 143 -11.57 11.21 -22.21
N LEU A 144 -11.63 11.45 -20.90
CA LEU A 144 -11.12 10.55 -19.89
C LEU A 144 -12.24 9.75 -19.21
N ALA A 145 -11.95 8.50 -18.87
CA ALA A 145 -12.83 7.57 -18.17
C ALA A 145 -12.25 7.15 -16.82
N GLY A 146 -13.06 6.46 -16.00
CA GLY A 146 -12.69 6.05 -14.64
C GLY A 146 -11.34 5.28 -14.50
N PRO A 147 -10.97 4.37 -15.43
CA PRO A 147 -9.72 3.62 -15.34
C PRO A 147 -8.44 4.48 -15.33
N ILE A 148 -8.50 5.75 -15.75
CA ILE A 148 -7.34 6.66 -15.74
C ILE A 148 -6.72 6.78 -14.34
N ARG A 149 -7.51 6.58 -13.28
CA ARG A 149 -7.05 6.57 -11.88
C ARG A 149 -5.90 5.58 -11.63
N SER A 150 -5.85 4.49 -12.39
CA SER A 150 -4.86 3.42 -12.24
C SER A 150 -3.48 3.80 -12.78
N ALA A 151 -3.37 4.89 -13.56
CA ALA A 151 -2.11 5.35 -14.14
C ALA A 151 -1.09 5.78 -13.10
N GLY A 152 -1.50 5.99 -11.85
CA GLY A 152 -0.71 6.71 -10.85
C GLY A 152 -0.94 8.21 -10.99
N GLY A 153 -0.89 8.93 -9.87
CA GLY A 153 -1.32 10.32 -9.89
C GLY A 153 -0.37 11.24 -10.66
N THR A 154 0.93 10.94 -10.72
CA THR A 154 1.92 11.73 -11.47
C THR A 154 1.74 11.52 -12.97
N GLU A 155 1.61 10.28 -13.43
CA GLU A 155 1.43 9.92 -14.84
C GLU A 155 0.06 10.38 -15.35
N THR A 156 -0.96 10.32 -14.49
CA THR A 156 -2.26 10.96 -14.75
C THR A 156 -2.09 12.46 -15.02
N ALA A 157 -1.24 13.13 -14.24
CA ALA A 157 -0.96 14.56 -14.38
C ALA A 157 -0.05 14.90 -15.58
N LEU A 158 0.79 13.97 -16.03
CA LEU A 158 1.58 14.12 -17.25
C LEU A 158 0.75 13.92 -18.53
N THR A 159 -0.42 13.27 -18.44
CA THR A 159 -1.30 13.06 -19.60
C THR A 159 -1.70 14.40 -20.25
N PRO A 160 -2.12 15.43 -19.49
CA PRO A 160 -2.33 16.76 -20.05
C PRO A 160 -1.09 17.43 -20.65
N VAL A 161 0.10 17.21 -20.05
CA VAL A 161 1.37 17.77 -20.53
C VAL A 161 1.78 17.16 -21.87
N ILE A 162 1.65 15.84 -22.02
CA ILE A 162 1.89 15.13 -23.29
C ILE A 162 0.95 15.66 -24.38
N ALA A 163 -0.33 15.82 -24.05
CA ALA A 163 -1.30 16.31 -25.01
C ALA A 163 -1.09 17.79 -25.38
N ASP A 164 -0.59 18.61 -24.44
CA ASP A 164 -0.11 19.95 -24.74
C ASP A 164 1.06 19.93 -25.73
N PHE A 165 2.03 19.05 -25.52
CA PHE A 165 3.15 18.87 -26.45
C PHE A 165 2.66 18.42 -27.84
N VAL A 166 1.79 17.41 -27.91
CA VAL A 166 1.22 16.91 -29.17
C VAL A 166 0.41 17.99 -29.90
N ARG A 167 -0.38 18.81 -29.20
CA ARG A 167 -1.14 19.90 -29.85
C ARG A 167 -0.22 20.96 -30.45
N GLN A 168 0.94 21.23 -29.83
CA GLN A 168 1.92 22.19 -30.35
C GLN A 168 2.58 21.66 -31.62
N LEU A 169 2.92 20.36 -31.67
CA LEU A 169 3.44 19.71 -32.87
C LEU A 169 2.44 19.75 -34.03
N LEU A 170 1.14 19.60 -33.74
CA LEU A 170 0.06 19.73 -34.71
C LEU A 170 -0.32 21.19 -35.02
N LYS A 171 0.38 22.18 -34.45
CA LYS A 171 0.12 23.62 -34.61
C LYS A 171 -1.31 24.03 -34.25
N LEU A 172 -1.88 23.39 -33.23
CA LEU A 172 -3.19 23.71 -32.68
C LEU A 172 -3.08 24.81 -31.61
N GLU A 173 -4.08 25.68 -31.55
CA GLU A 173 -4.18 26.78 -30.60
C GLU A 173 -4.50 26.27 -29.18
N ARG A 174 -4.28 27.11 -28.16
CA ARG A 174 -4.68 26.80 -26.77
C ARG A 174 -6.20 26.71 -26.63
N TYR A 175 -6.66 25.81 -25.76
CA TYR A 175 -8.04 25.77 -25.29
C TYR A 175 -8.37 27.07 -24.53
N LYS A 176 -9.49 27.70 -24.89
CA LYS A 176 -10.00 28.92 -24.24
C LYS A 176 -11.35 28.60 -23.60
N PRO A 177 -11.38 28.23 -22.30
CA PRO A 177 -12.63 27.86 -21.62
C PRO A 177 -13.54 29.07 -21.43
N ALA A 178 -14.84 28.87 -21.61
CA ALA A 178 -15.86 29.84 -21.19
C ALA A 178 -16.02 29.81 -19.67
N LYS A 179 -16.51 30.92 -19.08
CA LYS A 179 -16.71 31.02 -17.62
C LYS A 179 -17.68 29.94 -17.11
N GLU A 180 -18.71 29.65 -17.89
CA GLU A 180 -19.71 28.62 -17.60
C GLU A 180 -19.10 27.22 -17.58
N GLU A 181 -18.08 26.95 -18.39
CA GLU A 181 -17.40 25.64 -18.44
C GLU A 181 -16.53 25.42 -17.19
N ILE A 182 -15.90 26.48 -16.70
CA ILE A 182 -15.10 26.46 -15.47
C ILE A 182 -16.01 26.20 -14.26
N GLU A 183 -17.08 26.99 -14.12
CA GLU A 183 -18.02 26.82 -13.00
C GLU A 183 -18.78 25.49 -13.08
N ARG A 184 -19.05 24.98 -14.29
CA ARG A 184 -19.56 23.62 -14.51
C ARG A 184 -18.60 22.55 -13.97
N PHE A 185 -17.30 22.70 -14.21
CA PHE A 185 -16.30 21.73 -13.72
C PHE A 185 -16.22 21.74 -12.19
N ILE A 186 -16.28 22.93 -11.57
CA ILE A 186 -16.30 23.08 -10.11
C ILE A 186 -17.58 22.49 -9.52
N GLU A 187 -18.75 22.76 -10.12
CA GLU A 187 -20.02 22.13 -9.71
C GLU A 187 -19.92 20.59 -9.76
N GLU A 188 -19.42 20.03 -10.87
CA GLU A 188 -19.21 18.60 -11.01
C GLU A 188 -18.29 18.03 -9.92
N LEU A 189 -17.21 18.73 -9.60
CA LEU A 189 -16.24 18.32 -8.58
C LEU A 189 -16.88 18.27 -7.19
N ARG A 190 -17.60 19.32 -6.80
CA ARG A 190 -18.28 19.40 -5.50
C ARG A 190 -19.45 18.41 -5.41
N LEU A 191 -20.17 18.17 -6.50
CA LEU A 191 -21.18 17.13 -6.59
C LEU A 191 -20.57 15.73 -6.47
N TYR A 192 -19.41 15.50 -7.09
CA TYR A 192 -18.69 14.23 -6.97
C TYR A 192 -18.29 13.96 -5.53
N GLU A 193 -17.71 14.95 -4.83
CA GLU A 193 -17.32 14.85 -3.42
C GLU A 193 -18.49 14.54 -2.50
N ARG A 194 -19.67 15.10 -2.82
CA ARG A 194 -20.88 14.94 -2.01
C ARG A 194 -21.60 13.61 -2.26
N GLU A 195 -21.74 13.20 -3.52
CA GLU A 195 -22.63 12.10 -3.93
C GLU A 195 -21.89 10.82 -4.32
N VAL A 196 -20.64 10.91 -4.79
CA VAL A 196 -19.90 9.77 -5.35
C VAL A 196 -18.75 9.33 -4.43
N GLY A 197 -17.84 10.25 -4.11
CA GLY A 197 -16.70 9.96 -3.25
C GLY A 197 -15.69 11.09 -3.20
N ARG A 198 -14.79 11.02 -2.21
CA ARG A 198 -13.73 12.02 -2.02
C ARG A 198 -12.56 11.81 -2.98
N PHE A 199 -11.90 12.91 -3.30
CA PHE A 199 -10.63 12.96 -4.01
C PHE A 199 -9.45 12.68 -3.06
N GLN A 200 -8.26 12.44 -3.61
CA GLN A 200 -7.04 12.26 -2.82
C GLN A 200 -6.58 13.58 -2.19
N TYR A 201 -6.85 14.70 -2.87
CA TYR A 201 -6.49 16.04 -2.44
C TYR A 201 -7.76 16.89 -2.31
N SER A 202 -7.84 17.64 -1.20
CA SER A 202 -8.88 18.64 -0.98
C SER A 202 -8.40 19.98 -1.53
N VAL A 203 -8.76 20.27 -2.78
CA VAL A 203 -8.29 21.45 -3.51
C VAL A 203 -9.32 22.58 -3.40
N SER A 204 -8.86 23.82 -3.24
CA SER A 204 -9.77 24.99 -3.18
C SER A 204 -10.37 25.33 -4.56
N ASP A 205 -11.53 25.98 -4.57
CA ASP A 205 -12.13 26.46 -5.82
C ASP A 205 -11.22 27.47 -6.53
N GLU A 206 -10.44 28.26 -5.80
CA GLU A 206 -9.49 29.22 -6.35
C GLU A 206 -8.36 28.55 -7.15
N GLN A 207 -7.74 27.52 -6.56
CA GLN A 207 -6.71 26.73 -7.25
C GLN A 207 -7.28 26.03 -8.50
N LEU A 208 -8.51 25.51 -8.41
CA LEU A 208 -9.19 24.88 -9.55
C LEU A 208 -9.49 25.89 -10.66
N ARG A 209 -9.95 27.10 -10.34
CA ARG A 209 -10.18 28.16 -11.33
C ARG A 209 -8.87 28.54 -12.02
N LEU A 210 -7.80 28.77 -11.26
CA LEU A 210 -6.49 29.10 -11.80
C LEU A 210 -5.99 28.01 -12.76
N ALA A 211 -6.13 26.74 -12.37
CA ALA A 211 -5.74 25.63 -13.22
C ALA A 211 -6.58 25.54 -14.49
N LEU A 212 -7.91 25.60 -14.37
CA LEU A 212 -8.81 25.49 -15.53
C LEU A 212 -8.63 26.64 -16.53
N GLN A 213 -8.29 27.85 -16.07
CA GLN A 213 -8.01 29.00 -16.92
C GLN A 213 -6.70 28.87 -17.72
N ASN A 214 -5.69 28.22 -17.14
CA ASN A 214 -4.36 28.11 -17.73
C ASN A 214 -4.12 26.80 -18.50
N LEU A 215 -4.99 25.80 -18.35
CA LEU A 215 -4.86 24.52 -19.05
C LEU A 215 -4.97 24.71 -20.57
N PRO A 216 -3.93 24.35 -21.34
CA PRO A 216 -3.88 24.62 -22.79
C PRO A 216 -4.72 23.65 -23.64
N ILE A 217 -5.32 22.65 -23.02
CA ILE A 217 -6.12 21.60 -23.67
C ILE A 217 -7.43 21.38 -22.91
N GLU A 218 -8.46 20.89 -23.59
CA GLU A 218 -9.73 20.57 -22.93
C GLU A 218 -9.65 19.18 -22.28
N ILE A 219 -9.68 19.15 -20.94
CA ILE A 219 -9.84 17.92 -20.17
C ILE A 219 -11.33 17.65 -19.94
N THR A 220 -11.88 16.71 -20.71
CA THR A 220 -13.29 16.29 -20.64
C THR A 220 -13.37 14.78 -20.43
N GLY A 221 -14.57 14.20 -20.46
CA GLY A 221 -14.73 12.78 -20.18
C GLY A 221 -16.11 12.21 -20.42
N THR A 222 -16.16 10.88 -20.42
CA THR A 222 -17.42 10.13 -20.49
C THR A 222 -18.18 10.21 -19.16
N PRO A 223 -19.52 10.18 -19.17
CA PRO A 223 -20.29 10.19 -17.94
C PRO A 223 -19.96 8.97 -17.09
N SER A 224 -19.42 9.17 -15.89
CA SER A 224 -18.98 8.08 -15.01
C SER A 224 -20.10 7.59 -14.09
N ASP A 225 -20.87 8.54 -13.55
CA ASP A 225 -21.84 8.29 -12.49
C ASP A 225 -23.23 8.82 -12.90
N PRO A 226 -24.32 8.20 -12.44
CA PRO A 226 -25.68 8.63 -12.74
C PRO A 226 -26.09 9.87 -11.92
N VAL A 227 -25.18 10.82 -11.71
CA VAL A 227 -25.39 12.08 -10.99
C VAL A 227 -25.43 13.20 -12.02
N GLU A 228 -26.50 13.99 -12.01
CA GLU A 228 -26.68 15.11 -12.93
C GLU A 228 -26.32 16.45 -12.28
N VAL A 229 -25.81 17.37 -13.09
CA VAL A 229 -25.61 18.76 -12.69
C VAL A 229 -26.93 19.55 -12.73
N SER A 230 -26.97 20.61 -11.93
CA SER A 230 -28.16 21.44 -11.72
C SER A 230 -28.11 22.75 -12.49
N SER A 231 -27.00 23.51 -12.39
CA SER A 231 -26.94 24.89 -12.88
C SER A 231 -26.48 24.97 -14.34
N TYR A 232 -25.39 24.29 -14.67
CA TYR A 232 -24.73 24.47 -15.98
C TYR A 232 -25.04 23.32 -16.96
N ARG A 233 -26.31 23.18 -17.36
CA ARG A 233 -26.77 22.10 -18.26
C ARG A 233 -26.67 22.49 -19.75
N ASN A 234 -26.49 21.49 -20.61
CA ASN A 234 -26.51 21.60 -22.07
C ASN A 234 -25.51 22.62 -22.65
N LEU A 235 -24.30 22.69 -22.07
CA LEU A 235 -23.25 23.55 -22.61
C LEU A 235 -22.84 23.06 -24.01
N PRO A 236 -22.60 23.95 -25.00
CA PRO A 236 -22.37 23.55 -26.40
C PRO A 236 -21.25 22.53 -26.60
N ARG A 237 -20.22 22.60 -25.75
CA ARG A 237 -19.06 21.71 -25.81
C ARG A 237 -19.12 20.49 -24.90
N ILE A 238 -20.12 20.38 -24.02
CA ILE A 238 -20.20 19.28 -23.06
C ILE A 238 -21.42 18.42 -23.41
N GLU A 239 -21.17 17.21 -23.94
CA GLU A 239 -22.19 16.32 -24.51
C GLU A 239 -23.05 15.61 -23.46
N THR A 240 -22.78 15.84 -22.18
CA THR A 240 -23.49 15.21 -21.07
C THR A 240 -23.81 16.19 -19.94
N ASN A 241 -24.93 15.94 -19.26
CA ASN A 241 -25.29 16.64 -18.03
C ASN A 241 -24.91 15.86 -16.77
N ARG A 242 -24.16 14.76 -16.93
CA ARG A 242 -23.69 13.93 -15.81
C ARG A 242 -22.26 14.25 -15.44
N VAL A 243 -21.89 13.88 -14.22
CA VAL A 243 -20.54 14.06 -13.69
C VAL A 243 -19.51 13.21 -14.45
N ARG A 244 -18.37 13.82 -14.78
CA ARG A 244 -17.27 13.22 -15.56
C ARG A 244 -16.07 12.89 -14.66
N GLY A 245 -16.21 11.84 -13.84
CA GLY A 245 -15.24 11.50 -12.80
C GLY A 245 -13.79 11.28 -13.28
N GLY A 246 -13.58 10.82 -14.52
CA GLY A 246 -12.24 10.70 -15.10
C GLY A 246 -11.52 12.05 -15.25
N ALA A 247 -12.20 13.03 -15.83
CA ALA A 247 -11.70 14.40 -16.02
C ALA A 247 -11.42 15.08 -14.67
N LEU A 248 -12.36 14.97 -13.73
CA LEU A 248 -12.23 15.55 -12.39
C LEU A 248 -10.98 15.05 -11.66
N ARG A 249 -10.68 13.75 -11.75
CA ARG A 249 -9.50 13.16 -11.11
C ARG A 249 -8.20 13.68 -11.70
N VAL A 250 -8.13 13.83 -13.03
CA VAL A 250 -6.91 14.27 -13.70
C VAL A 250 -6.55 15.70 -13.34
N VAL A 251 -7.55 16.58 -13.26
CA VAL A 251 -7.32 17.98 -12.85
C VAL A 251 -7.07 18.07 -11.34
N ASN A 252 -7.93 17.47 -10.50
CA ASN A 252 -7.86 17.62 -9.04
C ASN A 252 -6.72 16.82 -8.39
N ASP A 253 -6.70 15.49 -8.59
CA ASP A 253 -5.71 14.60 -7.97
C ASP A 253 -4.37 14.57 -8.73
N GLY A 254 -4.40 14.94 -10.01
CA GLY A 254 -3.24 15.02 -10.89
C GLY A 254 -2.61 16.40 -10.89
N ILE A 255 -3.06 17.29 -11.79
CA ILE A 255 -2.43 18.58 -12.05
C ILE A 255 -2.31 19.44 -10.78
N VAL A 256 -3.42 19.67 -10.07
CA VAL A 256 -3.41 20.57 -8.92
C VAL A 256 -2.81 19.88 -7.69
N GLY A 257 -3.30 18.69 -7.33
CA GLY A 257 -2.82 17.94 -6.17
C GLY A 257 -1.36 17.47 -6.25
N ARG A 258 -0.73 17.50 -7.44
CA ARG A 258 0.68 17.12 -7.65
C ARG A 258 1.47 18.18 -8.41
N ALA A 259 1.05 19.43 -8.32
CA ALA A 259 1.69 20.55 -9.01
C ALA A 259 3.23 20.55 -8.84
N ALA A 260 3.74 20.26 -7.63
CA ALA A 260 5.18 20.19 -7.37
C ALA A 260 5.93 19.08 -8.14
N LYS A 261 5.33 17.89 -8.29
CA LYS A 261 5.94 16.79 -9.05
C LYS A 261 5.84 17.03 -10.56
N VAL A 262 4.70 17.56 -11.02
CA VAL A 262 4.50 17.92 -12.44
C VAL A 262 5.47 19.01 -12.85
N LEU A 263 5.60 20.06 -12.04
CA LEU A 263 6.53 21.17 -12.30
C LEU A 263 7.97 20.67 -12.41
N ALA A 264 8.41 19.79 -11.50
CA ALA A 264 9.75 19.22 -11.59
C ALA A 264 10.00 18.48 -12.91
N VAL A 265 9.03 17.67 -13.37
CA VAL A 265 9.15 16.96 -14.66
C VAL A 265 9.12 17.93 -15.84
N VAL A 266 8.28 18.96 -15.80
CA VAL A 266 8.20 19.98 -16.87
C VAL A 266 9.51 20.77 -16.96
N GLU A 267 10.12 21.14 -15.82
CA GLU A 267 11.42 21.81 -15.77
C GLU A 267 12.54 20.90 -16.27
N ASP A 268 12.56 19.62 -15.86
CA ASP A 268 13.55 18.62 -16.31
C ASP A 268 13.48 18.39 -17.84
N LEU A 269 12.27 18.44 -18.42
CA LEU A 269 12.04 18.26 -19.86
C LEU A 269 12.13 19.57 -20.68
N GLY A 270 12.27 20.73 -20.03
CA GLY A 270 12.31 22.04 -20.70
C GLY A 270 11.01 22.45 -21.41
N ILE A 271 9.85 22.00 -20.93
CA ILE A 271 8.54 22.33 -21.52
C ILE A 271 8.07 23.72 -21.04
N GLN A 272 7.79 24.64 -21.97
CA GLN A 272 7.35 26.00 -21.63
C GLN A 272 5.83 26.10 -21.45
N GLY A 273 5.35 27.11 -20.70
CA GLY A 273 3.93 27.46 -20.58
C GLY A 273 3.20 26.83 -19.39
N TRP A 274 3.95 26.22 -18.47
CA TRP A 274 3.47 25.57 -17.23
C TRP A 274 4.00 26.24 -15.95
N GLU A 275 4.59 27.43 -16.06
CA GLU A 275 5.20 28.19 -14.96
C GLU A 275 4.18 28.58 -13.88
N TRP A 276 2.91 28.73 -14.26
CA TRP A 276 1.77 29.01 -13.37
C TRP A 276 1.55 27.94 -12.28
N LEU A 277 2.11 26.72 -12.43
CA LEU A 277 2.08 25.71 -11.37
C LEU A 277 2.84 26.16 -10.11
N LYS A 278 3.77 27.11 -10.22
CA LYS A 278 4.48 27.71 -9.07
C LYS A 278 3.52 28.45 -8.14
N GLU A 279 2.55 29.17 -8.70
CA GLU A 279 1.52 29.90 -7.92
C GLU A 279 0.63 28.94 -7.14
N ILE A 280 0.25 27.80 -7.73
CA ILE A 280 -0.54 26.76 -7.03
C ILE A 280 0.22 26.20 -5.82
N LYS A 281 1.53 25.95 -5.99
CA LYS A 281 2.41 25.44 -4.94
C LYS A 281 2.56 26.42 -3.77
N GLU A 282 2.61 27.71 -4.05
CA GLU A 282 2.67 28.75 -3.01
C GLU A 282 1.39 28.82 -2.18
N ILE A 283 0.22 28.70 -2.84
CA ILE A 283 -1.07 28.65 -2.14
C ILE A 283 -1.16 27.44 -1.19
N GLU A 284 -0.58 26.30 -1.57
CA GLU A 284 -0.56 25.08 -0.75
C GLU A 284 0.36 25.20 0.48
N ARG A 285 1.54 25.83 0.35
CA ARG A 285 2.49 26.03 1.46
C ARG A 285 1.91 26.83 2.64
N ASN A 286 0.95 27.71 2.37
CA ASN A 286 0.29 28.53 3.39
C ASN A 286 -0.79 27.77 4.19
N ARG A 287 -1.07 26.49 3.87
CA ARG A 287 -1.95 25.63 4.67
C ARG A 287 -1.14 24.66 5.55
N SER A 288 -1.46 24.62 6.83
CA SER A 288 -0.90 23.65 7.78
C SER A 288 -1.23 22.21 7.36
N SER A 289 -0.29 21.29 7.61
CA SER A 289 -0.30 19.86 7.25
C SER A 289 -1.33 19.01 8.03
N SER A 290 -2.57 19.49 8.16
CA SER A 290 -3.64 18.84 8.95
C SER A 290 -4.21 17.56 8.32
N GLY A 291 -3.94 17.31 7.03
CA GLY A 291 -4.60 16.26 6.25
C GLY A 291 -4.42 14.82 6.78
N PHE A 292 -3.35 14.51 7.52
CA PHE A 292 -3.11 13.15 8.00
C PHE A 292 -4.07 12.72 9.14
N MET A 293 -4.63 13.69 9.89
CA MET A 293 -5.51 13.48 11.05
C MET A 293 -7.00 13.60 10.77
N GLU A 294 -7.40 14.08 9.59
CA GLU A 294 -8.80 14.38 9.25
C GLU A 294 -9.73 13.15 9.23
N GLU A 295 -9.17 11.93 9.16
CA GLU A 295 -9.95 10.69 9.13
C GLU A 295 -9.33 9.58 9.98
N VAL A 296 -9.89 9.39 11.19
CA VAL A 296 -9.51 8.30 12.10
C VAL A 296 -10.71 7.37 12.29
N PRO A 297 -10.76 6.25 11.55
CA PRO A 297 -11.77 5.23 11.78
C PRO A 297 -11.63 4.66 13.19
N ALA A 298 -12.74 4.27 13.80
CA ALA A 298 -12.66 3.60 15.08
C ALA A 298 -11.90 2.25 14.96
N GLY A 299 -11.14 1.91 16.01
CA GLY A 299 -10.20 0.79 16.05
C GLY A 299 -8.84 1.07 15.39
N ARG A 300 -8.58 2.29 14.91
CA ARG A 300 -7.31 2.69 14.30
C ARG A 300 -6.63 3.72 15.20
N PRO A 301 -5.79 3.30 16.16
CA PRO A 301 -5.23 4.24 17.11
C PRO A 301 -4.31 5.25 16.43
N ILE A 302 -4.42 6.49 16.89
CA ILE A 302 -3.39 7.52 16.71
C ILE A 302 -2.29 7.17 17.70
N LEU A 303 -1.06 7.06 17.21
CA LEU A 303 0.10 6.74 18.04
C LEU A 303 0.85 8.01 18.43
N CYS A 304 0.91 9.00 17.55
CA CYS A 304 1.54 10.28 17.82
C CYS A 304 0.89 11.39 16.98
N PHE A 305 0.63 12.54 17.60
CA PHE A 305 0.27 13.78 16.91
C PHE A 305 1.48 14.39 16.18
N PRO A 306 1.27 15.26 15.16
CA PRO A 306 2.37 15.73 14.33
C PRO A 306 3.41 16.49 15.14
N SER A 307 4.69 16.19 14.87
CA SER A 307 5.85 16.82 15.53
C SER A 307 5.78 16.87 17.06
N ARG A 308 5.00 15.98 17.71
CA ARG A 308 4.77 16.02 19.16
C ARG A 308 5.85 15.22 19.90
N ARG A 309 6.42 15.85 20.94
CA ARG A 309 7.42 15.25 21.83
C ARG A 309 6.87 13.99 22.52
N GLY A 310 7.76 13.02 22.73
CA GLY A 310 7.40 11.68 23.23
C GLY A 310 6.85 10.74 22.14
N GLY A 311 6.72 11.24 20.91
CA GLY A 311 6.37 10.49 19.72
C GLY A 311 7.48 9.56 19.23
N PHE A 312 7.37 9.18 17.96
CA PHE A 312 8.44 8.48 17.26
C PHE A 312 9.57 9.44 16.93
N ARG A 313 10.79 9.15 17.40
CA ARG A 313 11.98 9.90 16.99
C ARG A 313 12.36 9.50 15.56
N LEU A 314 12.63 10.49 14.71
CA LEU A 314 13.17 10.23 13.38
C LEU A 314 14.61 9.70 13.49
N ARG A 315 14.86 8.50 12.93
CA ARG A 315 16.20 7.96 12.70
C ARG A 315 16.35 7.68 11.21
N TYR A 316 17.33 8.35 10.59
CA TYR A 316 17.67 8.07 9.20
C TYR A 316 18.41 6.74 9.09
N GLY A 317 17.94 5.88 8.19
CA GLY A 317 18.63 4.64 7.87
C GLY A 317 17.72 3.63 7.20
N ARG A 318 18.34 2.54 6.77
CA ARG A 318 17.67 1.44 6.10
C ARG A 318 18.17 0.13 6.67
N SER A 319 17.24 -0.76 7.02
CA SER A 319 17.53 -2.14 7.35
C SER A 319 17.26 -3.04 6.14
N ARG A 320 17.73 -4.29 6.19
CA ARG A 320 17.54 -5.26 5.11
C ARG A 320 16.07 -5.51 4.75
N ASN A 321 15.15 -5.29 5.69
CA ASN A 321 13.70 -5.39 5.51
C ASN A 321 12.99 -4.03 5.42
N THR A 322 13.66 -2.88 5.26
CA THR A 322 13.01 -1.57 5.09
C THR A 322 13.44 -0.85 3.79
N GLY A 323 12.84 0.31 3.53
CA GLY A 323 12.93 1.03 2.25
C GLY A 323 11.70 0.82 1.37
N LEU A 324 11.63 1.45 0.20
CA LEU A 324 10.44 1.41 -0.68
C LEU A 324 9.13 1.72 0.10
N ALA A 325 9.16 2.79 0.91
CA ALA A 325 8.14 3.21 1.89
C ALA A 325 7.99 2.38 3.18
N ALA A 326 8.59 1.20 3.30
CA ALA A 326 8.53 0.44 4.55
C ALA A 326 9.39 1.09 5.65
N VAL A 327 8.85 1.14 6.86
CA VAL A 327 9.45 1.81 8.04
C VAL A 327 9.81 0.79 9.13
N GLY A 328 10.93 1.04 9.82
CA GLY A 328 11.40 0.19 10.91
C GLY A 328 10.90 0.66 12.27
N VAL A 329 10.40 -0.27 13.08
CA VAL A 329 9.97 -0.01 14.46
C VAL A 329 10.54 -1.11 15.37
N HIS A 330 10.93 -0.74 16.59
CA HIS A 330 11.44 -1.70 17.55
C HIS A 330 10.38 -2.75 17.92
N PRO A 331 10.68 -4.06 17.96
CA PRO A 331 9.74 -5.10 18.35
C PRO A 331 9.07 -4.84 19.71
N LEU A 332 9.84 -4.37 20.70
CA LEU A 332 9.31 -3.97 22.01
C LEU A 332 8.32 -2.80 21.92
N THR A 333 8.51 -1.85 20.99
CA THR A 333 7.51 -0.79 20.74
C THR A 333 6.20 -1.38 20.25
N MET A 334 6.23 -2.34 19.32
CA MET A 334 5.02 -3.01 18.84
C MET A 334 4.25 -3.67 20.00
N THR A 335 4.98 -4.28 20.93
CA THR A 335 4.42 -4.92 22.12
C THR A 335 3.89 -3.91 23.15
N THR A 336 4.63 -2.85 23.45
CA THR A 336 4.23 -1.76 24.36
C THR A 336 2.98 -1.04 23.86
N LEU A 337 2.82 -0.94 22.54
CA LEU A 337 1.61 -0.45 21.87
C LEU A 337 0.47 -1.48 21.81
N GLN A 338 0.43 -2.41 22.76
CA GLN A 338 -0.61 -3.41 22.94
C GLN A 338 -0.91 -4.26 21.68
N ASN A 339 0.13 -4.51 20.87
CA ASN A 339 0.05 -5.30 19.65
C ASN A 339 -0.91 -4.74 18.58
N PHE A 340 -1.14 -3.42 18.58
CA PHE A 340 -1.82 -2.77 17.45
C PHE A 340 -0.96 -2.74 16.19
N LEU A 341 0.36 -2.61 16.36
CA LEU A 341 1.33 -2.79 15.29
C LEU A 341 1.77 -4.25 15.23
N ALA A 342 1.75 -4.79 14.02
CA ALA A 342 2.31 -6.08 13.65
C ALA A 342 3.13 -5.92 12.37
N GLY A 343 4.05 -6.85 12.11
CA GLY A 343 4.79 -6.90 10.85
C GLY A 343 3.82 -6.95 9.66
N GLY A 344 3.86 -5.96 8.78
CA GLY A 344 2.88 -5.81 7.70
C GLY A 344 1.76 -4.77 7.94
N THR A 345 1.62 -4.26 9.16
CA THR A 345 0.60 -3.22 9.46
C THR A 345 0.98 -1.92 8.74
N GLN A 346 0.04 -1.33 8.01
CA GLN A 346 0.22 -0.02 7.41
C GLN A 346 0.23 1.05 8.51
N LEU A 347 1.29 1.84 8.59
CA LEU A 347 1.39 3.04 9.41
C LEU A 347 1.26 4.27 8.50
N LYS A 348 0.31 5.14 8.80
CA LYS A 348 0.20 6.45 8.15
C LYS A 348 1.06 7.43 8.92
N ILE A 349 1.98 8.10 8.23
CA ILE A 349 2.97 9.00 8.81
C ILE A 349 2.75 10.43 8.30
N GLU A 350 3.28 11.40 9.04
CA GLU A 350 3.22 12.82 8.69
C GLU A 350 4.13 13.16 7.49
N THR A 351 5.34 12.62 7.47
CA THR A 351 6.41 12.87 6.48
C THR A 351 7.40 11.69 6.53
N PRO A 352 8.15 11.36 5.46
CA PRO A 352 8.18 11.97 4.12
C PRO A 352 7.05 11.52 3.19
N GLY A 353 6.51 10.32 3.40
CA GLY A 353 5.43 9.71 2.60
C GLY A 353 4.07 9.75 3.29
N LYS A 354 3.03 9.23 2.62
CA LYS A 354 1.66 9.13 3.19
C LYS A 354 1.50 7.93 4.14
N SER A 355 2.21 6.84 3.86
CA SER A 355 2.16 5.61 4.63
C SER A 355 3.36 4.72 4.34
N GLY A 356 3.60 3.79 5.26
CA GLY A 356 4.63 2.76 5.18
C GLY A 356 4.18 1.49 5.89
N VAL A 357 4.62 0.31 5.44
CA VAL A 357 4.45 -0.94 6.19
C VAL A 357 5.44 -0.96 7.36
N VAL A 358 4.97 -1.35 8.53
CA VAL A 358 5.81 -1.53 9.73
C VAL A 358 6.53 -2.86 9.68
N LEU A 359 7.84 -2.83 9.86
CA LEU A 359 8.70 -4.01 9.95
C LEU A 359 9.63 -3.93 11.17
N PRO A 360 10.03 -5.08 11.74
CA PRO A 360 10.80 -5.11 12.97
C PRO A 360 12.29 -4.80 12.73
N VAL A 361 12.81 -3.88 13.55
CA VAL A 361 14.24 -3.56 13.63
C VAL A 361 14.60 -3.38 15.10
N ASP A 362 15.37 -4.29 15.67
CA ASP A 362 15.68 -4.36 17.11
C ASP A 362 16.95 -3.59 17.54
N TYR A 363 17.70 -3.07 16.58
CA TYR A 363 18.90 -2.28 16.83
C TYR A 363 18.66 -0.78 17.06
N ILE A 364 17.42 -0.32 16.87
CA ILE A 364 17.02 1.06 17.12
C ILE A 364 16.54 1.25 18.57
N GLU A 365 16.34 2.50 19.02
CA GLU A 365 16.03 2.76 20.43
C GLU A 365 14.61 2.27 20.82
N PRO A 366 14.48 1.46 21.89
CA PRO A 366 13.19 0.96 22.39
C PRO A 366 12.38 2.07 23.11
N PRO A 367 11.10 1.80 23.46
CA PRO A 367 10.28 2.80 24.13
C PRO A 367 10.70 3.00 25.60
N ILE A 368 10.28 4.13 26.18
CA ILE A 368 10.45 4.44 27.61
C ILE A 368 9.07 4.64 28.23
N VAL A 369 8.84 3.98 29.37
CA VAL A 369 7.54 3.97 30.04
C VAL A 369 7.65 4.36 31.50
N LYS A 370 6.58 4.96 32.01
CA LYS A 370 6.28 5.13 33.43
C LYS A 370 5.37 3.98 33.87
N LEU A 371 5.78 3.31 34.93
CA LEU A 371 5.03 2.25 35.58
C LEU A 371 4.09 2.84 36.66
N LYS A 372 3.07 2.08 37.08
CA LYS A 372 2.08 2.52 38.10
C LYS A 372 2.67 2.81 39.48
N ASP A 373 3.84 2.28 39.79
CA ASP A 373 4.60 2.60 41.00
C ASP A 373 5.35 3.95 40.89
N GLY A 374 5.23 4.63 39.74
CA GLY A 374 5.89 5.89 39.42
C GLY A 374 7.30 5.75 38.86
N SER A 375 7.85 4.53 38.79
CA SER A 375 9.17 4.25 38.23
C SER A 375 9.19 4.50 36.72
N VAL A 376 10.30 5.04 36.20
CA VAL A 376 10.54 5.21 34.76
C VAL A 376 11.57 4.17 34.32
N VAL A 377 11.23 3.39 33.29
CA VAL A 377 12.09 2.32 32.79
C VAL A 377 12.22 2.38 31.27
N ARG A 378 13.44 2.12 30.79
CA ARG A 378 13.65 1.72 29.39
C ARG A 378 13.12 0.31 29.21
N VAL A 379 12.31 0.09 28.19
CA VAL A 379 11.73 -1.22 27.92
C VAL A 379 12.80 -2.14 27.35
N SER A 380 12.95 -3.31 27.97
CA SER A 380 13.89 -4.36 27.56
C SER A 380 13.16 -5.71 27.46
N TYR A 381 13.80 -6.70 26.86
CA TYR A 381 13.25 -8.06 26.81
C TYR A 381 13.08 -8.68 28.21
N GLU A 382 13.86 -8.25 29.20
CA GLU A 382 13.81 -8.74 30.57
C GLU A 382 12.60 -8.21 31.35
N ASN A 383 12.23 -6.94 31.13
CA ASN A 383 11.16 -6.28 31.88
C ASN A 383 9.81 -6.20 31.13
N ILE A 384 9.73 -6.70 29.90
CA ILE A 384 8.55 -6.54 29.03
C ILE A 384 7.24 -7.07 29.63
N GLU A 385 7.30 -8.16 30.40
CA GLU A 385 6.10 -8.73 31.04
C GLU A 385 5.56 -7.85 32.17
N ILE A 386 6.45 -7.16 32.89
CA ILE A 386 6.08 -6.16 33.90
C ILE A 386 5.51 -4.93 33.19
N VAL A 387 6.21 -4.43 32.16
CA VAL A 387 5.79 -3.29 31.33
C VAL A 387 4.38 -3.50 30.79
N LYS A 388 4.05 -4.67 30.21
CA LYS A 388 2.71 -4.96 29.69
C LYS A 388 1.59 -4.78 30.73
N ARG A 389 1.84 -5.11 32.00
CA ARG A 389 0.85 -5.11 33.09
C ARG A 389 0.80 -3.78 33.83
N GLU A 390 1.97 -3.19 34.06
CA GLU A 390 2.16 -2.04 34.95
C GLU A 390 2.43 -0.72 34.23
N THR A 391 2.43 -0.66 32.89
CA THR A 391 2.53 0.63 32.18
C THR A 391 1.35 1.54 32.50
N GLU A 392 1.65 2.67 33.12
CA GLU A 392 0.75 3.81 33.35
C GLU A 392 0.80 4.77 32.15
N LYS A 393 2.00 5.21 31.77
CA LYS A 393 2.22 6.16 30.67
C LYS A 393 3.40 5.74 29.80
N ILE A 394 3.28 5.88 28.48
CA ILE A 394 4.36 5.73 27.52
C ILE A 394 4.91 7.13 27.25
N LEU A 395 6.12 7.40 27.77
CA LEU A 395 6.77 8.71 27.71
C LEU A 395 7.43 8.94 26.35
N PHE A 396 8.01 7.88 25.78
CA PHE A 396 8.67 7.87 24.48
C PHE A 396 8.34 6.58 23.73
N LEU A 397 7.94 6.70 22.45
CA LEU A 397 7.57 5.54 21.63
C LEU A 397 8.76 4.74 21.10
N GLY A 398 9.97 5.31 21.11
CA GLY A 398 11.13 4.74 20.44
C GLY A 398 11.39 5.36 19.07
N ASP A 399 12.33 4.76 18.36
CA ASP A 399 12.72 5.20 17.02
C ASP A 399 11.74 4.75 15.94
N LEU A 400 11.60 5.59 14.92
CA LEU A 400 11.04 5.22 13.62
C LEU A 400 12.14 5.36 12.57
N LEU A 401 12.58 4.22 12.05
CA LEU A 401 13.61 4.15 11.04
C LEU A 401 13.01 4.46 9.65
N ILE A 402 13.48 5.53 9.03
CA ILE A 402 13.04 5.97 7.69
C ILE A 402 14.25 6.13 6.78
N SER A 403 14.14 5.60 5.56
CA SER A 403 15.21 5.62 4.58
C SER A 403 15.39 7.02 3.97
N PHE A 404 16.62 7.38 3.60
CA PHE A 404 16.86 8.60 2.82
C PHE A 404 16.12 8.57 1.47
N GLY A 405 16.06 7.40 0.83
CA GLY A 405 15.36 7.23 -0.44
C GLY A 405 13.89 7.63 -0.39
N ASP A 406 13.20 7.42 0.73
CA ASP A 406 11.81 7.85 0.90
C ASP A 406 11.65 9.38 0.97
N PHE A 407 12.65 10.11 1.51
CA PHE A 407 12.68 11.58 1.46
C PHE A 407 12.94 12.08 0.03
N LEU A 408 13.89 11.46 -0.67
CA LEU A 408 14.26 11.79 -2.04
C LEU A 408 13.07 11.64 -3.00
N TYR A 409 12.37 10.51 -2.94
CA TYR A 409 11.22 10.24 -3.82
C TYR A 409 10.01 11.14 -3.58
N ASN A 410 9.78 11.52 -2.33
CA ASN A 410 8.70 12.43 -1.98
C ASN A 410 9.08 13.92 -2.18
N ASN A 411 10.33 14.20 -2.56
CA ASN A 411 10.89 15.55 -2.73
C ASN A 411 10.62 16.41 -1.49
N LYS A 412 10.94 15.86 -0.32
CA LYS A 412 10.75 16.51 0.99
C LYS A 412 12.07 17.11 1.47
N VAL A 413 11.94 18.14 2.29
CA VAL A 413 13.06 18.73 3.03
C VAL A 413 13.55 17.74 4.07
N LEU A 414 14.88 17.65 4.24
CA LEU A 414 15.47 16.86 5.30
C LEU A 414 15.19 17.50 6.66
N LEU A 415 14.79 16.70 7.64
CA LEU A 415 14.58 17.14 9.01
C LEU A 415 15.86 16.89 9.81
N PRO A 416 16.18 17.70 10.83
CA PRO A 416 17.34 17.47 11.67
C PRO A 416 17.37 16.04 12.21
N SER A 417 18.48 15.33 11.98
CA SER A 417 18.64 13.95 12.45
C SER A 417 18.76 13.89 13.98
N GLY A 418 18.10 12.90 14.60
CA GLY A 418 18.40 12.54 15.99
C GLY A 418 19.82 12.02 16.14
N TYR A 419 20.45 12.34 17.26
CA TYR A 419 21.80 11.86 17.57
C TYR A 419 21.75 10.38 17.97
N ASN A 420 22.47 9.55 17.22
CA ASN A 420 22.43 8.08 17.26
C ASN A 420 23.82 7.48 17.06
N GLU A 421 23.93 6.16 17.25
CA GLU A 421 25.21 5.45 17.25
C GLU A 421 25.95 5.55 15.91
N GLU A 422 25.21 5.56 14.79
CA GLU A 422 25.77 5.69 13.44
C GLU A 422 26.42 7.06 13.25
N PHE A 423 25.71 8.12 13.64
CA PHE A 423 26.20 9.50 13.54
C PHE A 423 27.42 9.71 14.47
N TRP A 424 27.36 9.22 15.71
CA TRP A 424 28.51 9.27 16.63
C TRP A 424 29.73 8.52 16.08
N CYS A 425 29.53 7.35 15.47
CA CYS A 425 30.61 6.56 14.87
C CYS A 425 31.30 7.32 13.72
N GLU A 426 30.54 8.04 12.88
CA GLU A 426 31.13 8.85 11.80
C GLU A 426 31.84 10.11 12.32
N GLU A 427 31.36 10.74 13.41
CA GLU A 427 32.12 11.81 14.09
C GLU A 427 33.42 11.30 14.71
N LEU A 428 33.40 10.10 15.32
CA LEU A 428 34.60 9.45 15.84
C LEU A 428 35.61 9.17 14.73
N LYS A 429 35.16 8.65 13.57
CA LYS A 429 36.03 8.45 12.40
C LYS A 429 36.63 9.75 11.91
N SER A 430 35.84 10.81 11.76
CA SER A 430 36.33 12.13 11.34
C SER A 430 37.39 12.66 12.31
N ALA A 431 37.15 12.55 13.62
CA ALA A 431 38.10 13.01 14.63
C ALA A 431 39.42 12.22 14.61
N ILE A 432 39.38 10.91 14.35
CA ILE A 432 40.60 10.08 14.19
C ILE A 432 41.38 10.49 12.95
N VAL A 433 40.69 10.77 11.84
CA VAL A 433 41.33 11.21 10.59
C VAL A 433 41.95 12.61 10.75
N GLU A 434 41.23 13.57 11.32
CA GLU A 434 41.68 14.96 11.45
C GLU A 434 42.79 15.17 12.48
N LYS A 435 42.78 14.44 13.60
CA LYS A 435 43.69 14.68 14.73
C LYS A 435 44.85 13.70 14.83
N PHE A 436 44.74 12.54 14.18
CA PHE A 436 45.72 11.45 14.29
C PHE A 436 46.09 10.83 12.93
N ASP A 437 45.86 11.56 11.82
CA ASP A 437 46.13 11.11 10.45
C ASP A 437 45.56 9.72 10.11
N GLY A 438 44.44 9.35 10.74
CA GLY A 438 43.79 8.04 10.57
C GLY A 438 44.34 6.91 11.45
N SER A 439 45.33 7.16 12.30
CA SER A 439 45.91 6.17 13.21
C SER A 439 44.99 5.85 14.39
N ILE A 440 44.32 4.70 14.33
CA ILE A 440 43.46 4.19 15.41
C ILE A 440 44.28 3.91 16.68
N GLU A 441 45.53 3.47 16.53
CA GLU A 441 46.42 3.12 17.64
C GLU A 441 46.79 4.35 18.48
N GLU A 442 47.11 5.47 17.84
CA GLU A 442 47.41 6.73 18.53
C GLU A 442 46.18 7.32 19.21
N ALA A 443 45.03 7.28 18.54
CA ALA A 443 43.76 7.72 19.12
C ALA A 443 43.38 6.89 20.36
N ALA A 444 43.57 5.56 20.30
CA ALA A 444 43.36 4.64 21.41
C ALA A 444 44.28 4.96 22.60
N LEU A 445 45.57 5.18 22.34
CA LEU A 445 46.54 5.56 23.36
C LEU A 445 46.16 6.89 24.04
N ARG A 446 45.77 7.90 23.24
CA ARG A 446 45.40 9.22 23.75
C ARG A 446 44.14 9.18 24.61
N ALA A 447 43.15 8.38 24.22
CA ALA A 447 41.90 8.17 24.94
C ALA A 447 42.02 7.16 26.11
N ARG A 448 43.19 6.53 26.28
CA ARG A 448 43.44 5.49 27.28
C ARG A 448 42.49 4.29 27.16
N ILE A 449 42.16 3.91 25.92
CA ILE A 449 41.28 2.79 25.61
C ILE A 449 42.10 1.75 24.84
N PRO A 450 41.94 0.44 25.13
CA PRO A 450 42.57 -0.61 24.34
C PRO A 450 42.23 -0.50 22.85
N PHE A 451 43.24 -0.64 21.99
CA PHE A 451 43.09 -0.59 20.52
C PHE A 451 41.95 -1.49 20.01
N GLN A 452 41.85 -2.72 20.55
CA GLN A 452 40.83 -3.68 20.14
C GLN A 452 39.41 -3.18 20.40
N PHE A 453 39.18 -2.44 21.49
CA PHE A 453 37.87 -1.87 21.81
C PHE A 453 37.55 -0.67 20.92
N LEU A 454 38.51 0.25 20.71
CA LEU A 454 38.26 1.37 19.81
C LEU A 454 37.95 0.87 18.38
N LYS A 455 38.65 -0.17 17.93
CA LYS A 455 38.38 -0.82 16.65
C LYS A 455 36.99 -1.47 16.62
N SER A 456 36.59 -2.18 17.68
CA SER A 456 35.26 -2.82 17.71
C SER A 456 34.10 -1.82 17.69
N TYR A 457 34.25 -0.65 18.31
CA TYR A 457 33.25 0.43 18.25
C TYR A 457 33.10 1.02 16.84
N LEU A 458 34.16 0.99 16.04
CA LEU A 458 34.16 1.50 14.65
C LEU A 458 33.60 0.49 13.65
N ASP A 459 33.91 -0.79 13.87
CA ASP A 459 33.49 -1.90 13.00
C ASP A 459 32.03 -2.30 13.25
N ASP A 460 31.57 -2.29 14.50
CA ASP A 460 30.18 -2.62 14.88
C ASP A 460 29.69 -1.72 16.04
N PRO A 461 29.22 -0.51 15.74
CA PRO A 461 28.77 0.47 16.74
C PRO A 461 27.46 0.07 17.44
N PHE A 462 26.80 -0.99 16.97
CA PHE A 462 25.51 -1.41 17.48
C PHE A 462 25.66 -2.39 18.65
N ASN A 463 26.48 -3.44 18.48
CA ASN A 463 26.73 -4.42 19.53
C ASN A 463 27.86 -4.02 20.48
N ASN A 464 28.83 -3.23 20.02
CA ASN A 464 29.96 -2.78 20.84
C ASN A 464 29.79 -1.30 21.20
N LYS A 465 29.18 -1.03 22.35
CA LYS A 465 29.03 0.34 22.87
C LYS A 465 30.07 0.62 23.95
N PRO A 466 30.76 1.77 23.92
CA PRO A 466 31.66 2.16 25.00
C PRO A 466 30.86 2.30 26.29
N ASN A 467 31.41 1.84 27.42
CA ASN A 467 30.80 2.12 28.72
C ASN A 467 30.85 3.63 29.03
N VAL A 468 30.15 4.09 30.07
CA VAL A 468 30.08 5.54 30.39
C VAL A 468 31.45 6.17 30.56
N HIS A 469 32.38 5.48 31.23
CA HIS A 469 33.73 5.99 31.47
C HIS A 469 34.53 6.10 30.16
N GLU A 470 34.48 5.07 29.31
CA GLU A 470 35.09 5.07 27.98
C GLU A 470 34.51 6.18 27.11
N ALA A 471 33.18 6.36 27.10
CA ALA A 471 32.50 7.41 26.34
C ALA A 471 32.93 8.81 26.78
N ILE A 472 33.04 9.05 28.10
CA ILE A 472 33.54 10.31 28.65
C ILE A 472 35.01 10.53 28.27
N SER A 473 35.84 9.49 28.35
CA SER A 473 37.27 9.57 28.02
C SER A 473 37.48 9.89 26.54
N LEU A 474 36.74 9.24 25.64
CA LEU A 474 36.74 9.53 24.21
C LEU A 474 36.32 10.97 23.94
N SER A 475 35.23 11.41 24.55
CA SER A 475 34.69 12.77 24.35
C SER A 475 35.70 13.85 24.79
N ARG A 476 36.34 13.68 25.96
CA ARG A 476 37.36 14.62 26.47
C ARG A 476 38.65 14.59 25.66
N SER A 477 39.11 13.41 25.25
CA SER A 477 40.42 13.24 24.63
C SER A 477 40.40 13.56 23.13
N LEU A 478 39.33 13.19 22.45
CA LEU A 478 39.17 13.34 21.00
C LEU A 478 38.30 14.55 20.65
N GLY A 479 37.62 15.19 21.62
CA GLY A 479 36.76 16.35 21.40
C GLY A 479 35.48 16.05 20.62
N ILE A 480 35.03 14.80 20.62
CA ILE A 480 33.76 14.39 20.03
C ILE A 480 32.62 14.54 21.06
N PRO A 481 31.35 14.61 20.62
CA PRO A 481 30.23 14.66 21.56
C PRO A 481 30.07 13.36 22.37
N LEU A 482 29.38 13.48 23.50
CA LEU A 482 29.09 12.33 24.36
C LEU A 482 28.26 11.26 23.63
N HIS A 483 28.55 9.98 23.86
CA HIS A 483 27.86 8.88 23.20
C HIS A 483 26.32 8.93 23.42
N PRO A 484 25.48 8.71 22.39
CA PRO A 484 24.02 8.90 22.42
C PRO A 484 23.26 8.02 23.43
N SER A 485 23.82 6.86 23.81
CA SER A 485 23.23 6.01 24.86
C SER A 485 23.22 6.65 26.26
N TYR A 486 24.04 7.69 26.46
CA TYR A 486 24.21 8.42 27.73
C TYR A 486 23.72 9.88 27.65
N ILE A 487 22.99 10.22 26.59
CA ILE A 487 22.32 11.51 26.43
C ILE A 487 20.82 11.32 26.69
N TYR A 488 20.20 12.33 27.30
CA TYR A 488 18.78 12.39 27.61
C TYR A 488 18.08 13.46 26.76
N PHE A 489 16.75 13.57 26.85
CA PHE A 489 15.96 14.49 26.04
C PHE A 489 16.00 15.93 26.58
N TRP A 490 17.21 16.49 26.71
CA TRP A 490 17.46 17.78 27.33
C TRP A 490 16.75 18.96 26.66
N SER A 491 16.52 18.90 25.34
CA SER A 491 15.74 19.92 24.62
C SER A 491 14.26 19.97 25.03
N ASN A 492 13.78 19.03 25.85
CA ASN A 492 12.40 19.02 26.32
C ASN A 492 12.12 20.02 27.45
N ILE A 493 13.16 20.48 28.15
CA ILE A 493 13.05 21.27 29.38
C ILE A 493 13.57 22.70 29.19
N SER A 494 13.26 23.59 30.13
CA SER A 494 13.82 24.95 30.15
C SER A 494 15.13 25.03 30.93
N SER A 495 15.86 26.15 30.79
CA SER A 495 17.07 26.41 31.59
C SER A 495 16.76 26.56 33.08
N GLU A 496 15.55 26.99 33.44
CA GLU A 496 15.08 27.04 34.84
C GLU A 496 14.86 25.63 35.41
N ASP A 497 14.25 24.74 34.63
CA ASP A 497 14.07 23.33 35.00
C ASP A 497 15.43 22.62 35.18
N LEU A 498 16.39 22.93 34.30
CA LEU A 498 17.76 22.43 34.41
C LEU A 498 18.40 22.86 35.75
N GLN A 499 18.21 24.12 36.15
CA GLN A 499 18.72 24.63 37.42
C GLN A 499 18.09 23.90 38.62
N LYS A 500 16.78 23.62 38.57
CA LYS A 500 16.09 22.85 39.63
C LYS A 500 16.65 21.43 39.77
N VAL A 501 16.80 20.71 38.66
CA VAL A 501 17.34 19.33 38.68
C VAL A 501 18.79 19.32 39.17
N ARG A 502 19.61 20.27 38.71
CA ARG A 502 20.99 20.38 39.17
C ARG A 502 21.08 20.69 40.67
N SER A 503 20.24 21.60 41.16
CA SER A 503 20.18 21.92 42.59
C SER A 503 19.78 20.69 43.40
N TRP A 504 18.75 19.97 42.97
CA TRP A 504 18.33 18.72 43.59
C TRP A 504 19.46 17.67 43.62
N LEU A 505 20.20 17.51 42.53
CA LEU A 505 21.34 16.59 42.46
C LEU A 505 22.46 16.96 43.46
N LEU A 506 22.76 18.25 43.62
CA LEU A 506 23.78 18.73 44.56
C LEU A 506 23.41 18.46 46.03
N PHE A 507 22.12 18.34 46.35
CA PHE A 507 21.61 17.97 47.68
C PHE A 507 21.31 16.47 47.84
N SER A 508 21.58 15.65 46.82
CA SER A 508 21.29 14.22 46.84
C SER A 508 22.46 13.40 47.40
N ASP A 509 22.16 12.26 48.02
CA ASP A 509 23.17 11.31 48.49
C ASP A 509 23.74 10.52 47.31
N LEU A 510 25.06 10.56 47.12
CA LEU A 510 25.76 9.87 46.04
C LEU A 510 26.50 8.66 46.60
N ILE A 511 26.28 7.49 46.01
CA ILE A 511 27.06 6.28 46.30
C ILE A 511 28.09 6.13 45.18
N VAL A 512 29.36 6.10 45.56
CA VAL A 512 30.51 6.05 44.64
C VAL A 512 31.28 4.76 44.88
N GLU A 513 31.49 3.98 43.83
CA GLU A 513 32.38 2.82 43.81
C GLU A 513 33.56 3.13 42.87
N GLY A 514 34.75 3.34 43.43
CA GLY A 514 35.92 3.79 42.67
C GLY A 514 35.77 5.22 42.15
N GLU A 515 35.89 5.42 40.84
CA GLU A 515 35.66 6.72 40.16
C GLU A 515 34.22 6.84 39.60
N THR A 516 33.37 5.85 39.85
CA THR A 516 32.03 5.72 39.24
C THR A 516 30.92 5.95 40.26
N ILE A 517 30.00 6.87 39.93
CA ILE A 517 28.77 7.07 40.71
C ILE A 517 27.80 5.95 40.32
N THR A 518 27.50 5.05 41.26
CA THR A 518 26.62 3.90 41.02
C THR A 518 25.18 4.19 41.40
N LYS A 519 24.93 5.09 42.37
CA LYS A 519 23.57 5.48 42.77
C LYS A 519 23.48 6.95 43.14
N ILE A 520 22.36 7.58 42.75
CA ILE A 520 21.92 8.89 43.23
C ILE A 520 20.62 8.68 44.00
N ILE A 521 20.58 9.09 45.26
CA ILE A 521 19.41 9.02 46.12
C ILE A 521 19.03 10.44 46.55
N GLY A 522 17.97 10.98 45.94
CA GLY A 522 17.48 12.32 46.28
C GLY A 522 16.08 12.28 46.90
N LEU A 523 15.75 13.31 47.68
CA LEU A 523 14.41 13.48 48.24
C LEU A 523 13.36 13.60 47.11
N PHE A 524 12.19 13.00 47.30
CA PHE A 524 11.11 13.12 46.34
C PHE A 524 10.62 14.57 46.25
N ASN A 525 10.60 15.10 45.04
CA ASN A 525 10.04 16.40 44.71
C ASN A 525 9.25 16.25 43.40
N GLU A 526 7.99 16.68 43.41
CA GLU A 526 7.06 16.47 42.29
C GLU A 526 7.50 17.23 41.02
N GLU A 527 8.05 18.44 41.16
CA GLU A 527 8.58 19.20 40.02
C GLU A 527 9.81 18.50 39.42
N VAL A 528 10.77 18.09 40.25
CA VAL A 528 11.97 17.36 39.79
C VAL A 528 11.57 16.05 39.14
N LYS A 529 10.62 15.32 39.72
CA LYS A 529 10.08 14.08 39.16
C LYS A 529 9.50 14.30 37.77
N SER A 530 8.69 15.33 37.60
CA SER A 530 8.13 15.71 36.30
C SER A 530 9.23 16.03 35.28
N ILE A 531 10.26 16.78 35.68
CA ILE A 531 11.38 17.11 34.81
C ILE A 531 12.15 15.85 34.40
N LEU A 532 12.42 14.92 35.33
CA LEU A 532 13.07 13.63 35.04
C LEU A 532 12.23 12.76 34.08
N GLU A 533 10.89 12.80 34.19
CA GLU A 533 9.97 12.18 33.23
C GLU A 533 10.01 12.86 31.85
N GLU A 534 10.14 14.19 31.78
CA GLU A 534 10.26 14.93 30.51
C GLU A 534 11.55 14.61 29.75
N ILE A 535 12.68 14.50 30.46
CA ILE A 535 13.96 14.11 29.86
C ILE A 535 14.12 12.58 29.72
N CYS A 536 13.14 11.80 30.19
CA CYS A 536 13.08 10.33 30.12
C CYS A 536 14.25 9.61 30.79
N VAL A 537 14.73 10.10 31.94
CA VAL A 537 15.77 9.42 32.73
C VAL A 537 15.16 8.23 33.46
N PRO A 538 15.70 7.00 33.33
CA PRO A 538 15.26 5.87 34.14
C PRO A 538 15.52 6.08 35.63
N HIS A 539 14.50 5.87 36.46
CA HIS A 539 14.59 6.03 37.92
C HIS A 539 13.48 5.26 38.64
N LYS A 540 13.70 4.96 39.92
CA LYS A 540 12.76 4.26 40.81
C LYS A 540 12.28 5.20 41.92
N ILE A 541 11.10 4.93 42.47
CA ILE A 541 10.59 5.59 43.67
C ILE A 541 10.60 4.57 44.81
N ILE A 542 11.35 4.86 45.88
CA ILE A 542 11.46 4.00 47.06
C ILE A 542 11.41 4.89 48.30
N ASP A 543 10.48 4.64 49.23
CA ASP A 543 10.36 5.33 50.53
C ASP A 543 10.46 6.88 50.43
N ASP A 544 9.65 7.49 49.56
CA ASP A 544 9.64 8.94 49.28
C ASP A 544 10.99 9.52 48.81
N LYS A 545 11.79 8.68 48.14
CA LYS A 545 13.05 9.08 47.48
C LYS A 545 13.05 8.67 46.02
N ILE A 546 13.73 9.48 45.21
CA ILE A 546 14.03 9.17 43.80
C ILE A 546 15.40 8.51 43.77
N LEU A 547 15.46 7.30 43.23
CA LEU A 547 16.67 6.52 43.08
C LEU A 547 17.03 6.38 41.59
N ILE A 548 18.24 6.78 41.23
CA ILE A 548 18.84 6.58 39.91
C ILE A 548 20.03 5.63 40.08
N GLU A 549 20.12 4.58 39.28
CA GLU A 549 21.10 3.50 39.43
C GLU A 549 22.01 3.36 38.20
N ASP A 550 23.11 2.66 38.42
CA ASP A 550 24.05 2.18 37.41
C ASP A 550 24.63 3.28 36.52
N PHE A 551 24.68 3.03 35.22
CA PHE A 551 25.28 3.93 34.25
C PHE A 551 24.47 5.23 34.07
N ASP A 552 23.17 5.22 34.35
CA ASP A 552 22.33 6.42 34.30
C ASP A 552 22.70 7.40 35.41
N ALA A 553 23.01 6.89 36.61
CA ALA A 553 23.49 7.72 37.72
C ALA A 553 24.79 8.46 37.34
N ASN A 554 25.75 7.73 36.78
CA ASN A 554 27.02 8.32 36.35
C ASN A 554 26.84 9.32 35.20
N ALA A 555 26.08 8.96 34.16
CA ALA A 555 25.85 9.83 33.00
C ALA A 555 25.12 11.13 33.38
N LEU A 556 24.09 11.06 34.23
CA LEU A 556 23.37 12.23 34.70
C LEU A 556 24.25 13.14 35.56
N ALA A 557 25.01 12.56 36.50
CA ALA A 557 25.89 13.34 37.36
C ALA A 557 27.03 14.02 36.60
N PHE A 558 27.59 13.33 35.61
CA PHE A 558 28.61 13.88 34.72
C PHE A 558 28.07 15.03 33.86
N THR A 559 26.91 14.84 33.20
CA THR A 559 26.32 15.85 32.32
C THR A 559 25.91 17.12 33.06
N LEU A 560 25.47 17.00 34.32
CA LEU A 560 25.14 18.14 35.19
C LEU A 560 26.35 18.79 35.89
N GLY A 561 27.56 18.27 35.62
CA GLY A 561 28.82 18.88 36.07
C GLY A 561 29.03 18.80 37.58
N ILE A 562 28.73 17.66 38.21
CA ILE A 562 28.82 17.52 39.67
C ILE A 562 30.23 17.70 40.24
N SER A 563 31.26 17.48 39.41
CA SER A 563 32.67 17.68 39.77
C SER A 563 33.04 19.15 39.99
N ASP A 564 32.20 20.09 39.52
CA ASP A 564 32.41 21.52 39.65
C ASP A 564 31.11 22.22 40.07
N ALA A 565 30.85 22.21 41.37
CA ALA A 565 29.69 22.85 41.98
C ALA A 565 29.71 24.39 41.87
N SER A 566 30.85 25.00 41.46
CA SER A 566 31.00 26.45 41.39
C SER A 566 30.41 27.09 40.12
N LYS A 567 30.25 26.32 39.05
CA LYS A 567 29.58 26.81 37.84
C LYS A 567 28.09 27.00 38.13
N ASP A 568 27.45 28.05 37.64
CA ASP A 568 25.99 28.21 37.71
C ASP A 568 25.31 27.84 36.40
N VAL A 569 24.00 27.58 36.41
CA VAL A 569 23.21 27.49 35.16
C VAL A 569 22.86 28.91 34.72
N LEU A 570 23.18 29.27 33.47
CA LEU A 570 22.88 30.59 32.93
C LEU A 570 21.53 30.54 32.20
N THR A 571 20.55 31.32 32.65
CA THR A 571 19.20 31.34 32.09
C THR A 571 19.16 31.81 30.63
N ASP A 572 20.08 32.69 30.25
CA ASP A 572 20.13 33.28 28.90
C ASP A 572 20.73 32.32 27.85
N LEU A 573 21.38 31.24 28.28
CA LEU A 573 21.96 30.24 27.39
C LEU A 573 20.98 29.08 27.15
N PRO A 574 20.96 28.50 25.93
CA PRO A 574 20.26 27.26 25.65
C PRO A 574 20.70 26.12 26.58
N VAL A 575 19.78 25.17 26.84
CA VAL A 575 20.02 24.03 27.73
C VAL A 575 21.25 23.21 27.32
N LEU A 576 21.41 22.91 26.03
CA LEU A 576 22.54 22.11 25.52
C LEU A 576 23.89 22.82 25.67
N GLU A 577 23.93 24.14 25.51
CA GLU A 577 25.15 24.94 25.71
C GLU A 577 25.52 25.00 27.19
N ASN A 578 24.52 25.17 28.08
CA ASN A 578 24.74 25.06 29.52
C ASN A 578 25.33 23.70 29.90
N LEU A 579 24.73 22.61 29.42
CA LEU A 579 25.22 21.24 29.68
C LEU A 579 26.64 21.03 29.16
N SER A 580 26.96 21.56 27.98
CA SER A 580 28.30 21.44 27.40
C SER A 580 29.33 22.20 28.24
N ARG A 581 28.98 23.39 28.75
CA ARG A 581 29.84 24.17 29.67
C ARG A 581 30.02 23.51 31.04
N LEU A 582 28.97 22.89 31.56
CA LEU A 582 28.98 22.21 32.86
C LEU A 582 29.86 20.95 32.81
N SER A 583 29.58 20.05 31.85
CA SER A 583 30.29 18.77 31.68
C SER A 583 31.70 18.90 31.10
N GLY A 584 31.97 19.98 30.35
CA GLY A 584 33.23 20.20 29.64
C GLY A 584 33.38 19.37 28.35
N VAL A 585 32.29 18.78 27.86
CA VAL A 585 32.22 18.05 26.58
C VAL A 585 31.00 18.52 25.78
N VAL A 586 31.00 18.30 24.47
CA VAL A 586 29.85 18.69 23.63
C VAL A 586 28.68 17.74 23.87
N ILE A 587 27.49 18.28 24.15
CA ILE A 587 26.23 17.52 24.26
C ILE A 587 25.33 17.88 23.08
N ARG A 588 25.05 16.91 22.21
CA ARG A 588 24.13 17.07 21.08
C ARG A 588 22.69 16.77 21.45
N ASP A 589 21.76 17.31 20.65
CA ASP A 589 20.34 17.01 20.80
C ASP A 589 20.04 15.55 20.40
N LYS A 590 19.47 14.79 21.33
CA LYS A 590 19.09 13.40 21.09
C LYS A 590 17.93 13.25 20.13
N ALA A 591 16.97 14.18 20.12
CA ALA A 591 15.71 14.04 19.38
C ALA A 591 15.15 15.40 18.93
N PRO A 592 15.78 16.06 17.95
CA PRO A 592 15.30 17.33 17.42
C PRO A 592 14.02 17.17 16.59
N SER A 593 13.78 15.98 16.01
CA SER A 593 12.66 15.71 15.10
C SER A 593 11.82 14.50 15.54
N PHE A 594 10.50 14.70 15.60
CA PHE A 594 9.50 13.66 15.87
C PHE A 594 8.51 13.53 14.70
N ILE A 595 8.07 12.31 14.42
CA ILE A 595 7.16 12.01 13.30
C ILE A 595 5.78 11.62 13.83
N GLY A 596 4.74 12.35 13.41
CA GLY A 596 3.36 11.96 13.65
C GLY A 596 3.00 10.65 12.96
N ALA A 597 2.24 9.79 13.65
CA ALA A 597 1.92 8.46 13.15
C ALA A 597 0.58 7.92 13.66
N ARG A 598 -0.12 7.16 12.80
CA ARG A 598 -1.35 6.44 13.17
C ARG A 598 -1.49 5.12 12.42
N VAL A 599 -2.22 4.19 13.01
CA VAL A 599 -2.45 2.88 12.40
C VAL A 599 -3.41 3.00 11.21
N GLY A 600 -3.01 2.44 10.07
CA GLY A 600 -3.76 2.33 8.83
C GLY A 600 -4.43 0.95 8.69
N ARG A 601 -4.33 0.36 7.50
CA ARG A 601 -4.83 -1.00 7.25
C ARG A 601 -3.96 -2.04 7.99
N PRO A 602 -4.56 -3.10 8.55
CA PRO A 602 -3.80 -4.19 9.13
C PRO A 602 -3.19 -5.03 8.00
N GLU A 603 -2.18 -5.80 8.34
CA GLU A 603 -1.55 -6.80 7.47
C GLU A 603 -2.58 -7.81 6.93
N LYS A 604 -2.28 -8.49 5.82
CA LYS A 604 -3.24 -9.42 5.19
C LYS A 604 -2.52 -10.53 4.46
N ALA A 605 -2.87 -11.78 4.80
CA ALA A 605 -2.60 -12.96 4.01
C ALA A 605 -3.89 -13.79 3.89
N ARG A 606 -4.57 -13.74 2.74
CA ARG A 606 -5.86 -14.45 2.55
C ARG A 606 -6.14 -14.86 1.10
N LYS A 607 -6.92 -15.93 0.95
CA LYS A 607 -7.47 -16.38 -0.34
C LYS A 607 -8.27 -15.25 -1.02
N ARG A 608 -8.06 -15.05 -2.32
CA ARG A 608 -8.85 -14.08 -3.10
C ARG A 608 -10.16 -14.73 -3.53
N GLU A 609 -11.25 -14.30 -2.91
CA GLU A 609 -12.59 -14.83 -3.19
C GLU A 609 -13.51 -13.73 -3.75
N MET A 610 -14.24 -14.07 -4.81
CA MET A 610 -15.39 -13.25 -5.23
C MET A 610 -16.44 -13.26 -4.11
N LYS A 611 -17.27 -12.21 -4.03
CA LYS A 611 -18.40 -12.16 -3.11
C LYS A 611 -19.72 -12.32 -3.88
N PRO A 612 -20.49 -13.40 -3.64
CA PRO A 612 -20.18 -14.67 -2.97
C PRO A 612 -19.08 -15.48 -3.67
N PRO A 613 -18.46 -16.46 -2.97
CA PRO A 613 -17.40 -17.31 -3.52
C PRO A 613 -17.86 -18.10 -4.74
N VAL A 614 -16.97 -18.26 -5.71
CA VAL A 614 -17.21 -18.93 -7.00
C VAL A 614 -16.12 -19.98 -7.21
N GLN A 615 -16.50 -21.15 -7.69
CA GLN A 615 -15.61 -22.27 -8.03
C GLN A 615 -15.56 -22.54 -9.53
N VAL A 616 -16.61 -22.13 -10.26
CA VAL A 616 -16.68 -22.26 -11.71
C VAL A 616 -17.40 -21.07 -12.34
N LEU A 617 -16.88 -20.57 -13.46
CA LEU A 617 -17.52 -19.52 -14.25
C LEU A 617 -18.64 -20.12 -15.13
N PHE A 618 -19.68 -20.67 -14.49
CA PHE A 618 -20.85 -21.25 -15.16
C PHE A 618 -22.16 -20.59 -14.68
N PRO A 619 -23.05 -20.14 -15.58
CA PRO A 619 -24.26 -19.44 -15.19
C PRO A 619 -25.34 -20.39 -14.67
N VAL A 620 -25.92 -20.10 -13.50
CA VAL A 620 -27.05 -20.84 -12.91
C VAL A 620 -28.32 -20.02 -12.73
N GLY A 621 -28.31 -18.74 -13.10
CA GLY A 621 -29.47 -17.86 -12.96
C GLY A 621 -29.98 -17.81 -11.51
N LEU A 622 -31.28 -17.99 -11.34
CA LEU A 622 -31.93 -18.14 -10.03
C LEU A 622 -32.07 -19.61 -9.61
N SER A 623 -31.69 -20.56 -10.47
CA SER A 623 -31.92 -21.98 -10.24
C SER A 623 -31.08 -22.54 -9.09
N GLY A 624 -29.86 -22.02 -8.89
CA GLY A 624 -28.96 -22.39 -7.79
C GLY A 624 -29.21 -21.69 -6.44
N GLY A 625 -30.29 -20.91 -6.31
CA GLY A 625 -30.64 -20.19 -5.09
C GLY A 625 -29.66 -19.04 -4.75
N ALA A 626 -29.69 -18.57 -3.50
CA ALA A 626 -28.87 -17.42 -3.06
C ALA A 626 -27.35 -17.65 -3.18
N GLN A 627 -26.91 -18.89 -2.98
CA GLN A 627 -25.51 -19.32 -3.07
C GLN A 627 -25.06 -19.69 -4.48
N ARG A 628 -25.96 -19.67 -5.48
CA ARG A 628 -25.66 -19.99 -6.89
C ARG A 628 -25.05 -21.38 -7.05
N ASP A 629 -25.59 -22.34 -6.31
CA ASP A 629 -25.08 -23.70 -6.24
C ASP A 629 -25.61 -24.56 -7.41
N LEU A 630 -24.69 -25.10 -8.21
CA LEU A 630 -24.99 -26.01 -9.32
C LEU A 630 -25.63 -27.31 -8.81
N MET A 631 -25.28 -27.81 -7.63
CA MET A 631 -25.89 -29.04 -7.07
C MET A 631 -27.35 -28.82 -6.64
N LYS A 632 -27.75 -27.58 -6.35
CA LYS A 632 -29.18 -27.22 -6.19
C LYS A 632 -29.89 -27.12 -7.54
N ALA A 633 -29.21 -26.60 -8.56
CA ALA A 633 -29.73 -26.57 -9.92
C ALA A 633 -29.89 -27.99 -10.52
N TYR A 634 -28.99 -28.91 -10.18
CA TYR A 634 -29.02 -30.34 -10.54
C TYR A 634 -30.39 -30.98 -10.25
N LYS A 635 -30.96 -30.70 -9.07
CA LYS A 635 -32.28 -31.23 -8.66
C LYS A 635 -33.44 -30.76 -9.53
N LYS A 636 -33.28 -29.67 -10.28
CA LYS A 636 -34.29 -29.12 -11.20
C LYS A 636 -34.19 -29.70 -12.62
N GLY A 637 -33.16 -30.51 -12.92
CA GLY A 637 -32.94 -31.13 -14.22
C GLY A 637 -32.34 -30.19 -15.27
N SER A 638 -33.10 -29.16 -15.67
CA SER A 638 -32.72 -28.21 -16.73
C SER A 638 -32.83 -26.76 -16.28
N ILE A 639 -31.99 -25.89 -16.83
CA ILE A 639 -31.96 -24.46 -16.53
C ILE A 639 -31.99 -23.63 -17.83
N ARG A 640 -32.59 -22.44 -17.78
CA ARG A 640 -32.58 -21.47 -18.88
C ARG A 640 -31.65 -20.32 -18.55
N VAL A 641 -30.58 -20.14 -19.33
CA VAL A 641 -29.52 -19.15 -19.09
C VAL A 641 -29.00 -18.56 -20.40
N ASP A 642 -28.51 -17.32 -20.35
CA ASP A 642 -27.83 -16.69 -21.48
C ASP A 642 -26.41 -17.25 -21.59
N ILE A 643 -26.11 -17.85 -22.73
CA ILE A 643 -24.84 -18.53 -23.01
C ILE A 643 -24.49 -18.40 -24.49
N VAL A 644 -23.20 -18.50 -24.81
CA VAL A 644 -22.70 -18.50 -26.20
C VAL A 644 -23.47 -19.50 -27.08
N SER A 645 -23.81 -19.08 -28.29
CA SER A 645 -24.51 -19.91 -29.27
C SER A 645 -23.55 -20.31 -30.38
N GLN A 646 -23.35 -21.61 -30.53
CA GLN A 646 -22.51 -22.25 -31.53
C GLN A 646 -23.37 -23.17 -32.41
N PHE A 647 -23.05 -23.26 -33.69
CA PHE A 647 -23.72 -24.11 -34.65
C PHE A 647 -22.76 -25.19 -35.18
N CYS A 648 -23.19 -26.45 -35.17
CA CYS A 648 -22.41 -27.52 -35.78
C CYS A 648 -22.73 -27.63 -37.27
N PRO A 649 -21.77 -27.42 -38.19
CA PRO A 649 -22.02 -27.51 -39.63
C PRO A 649 -22.41 -28.93 -40.08
N ARG A 650 -21.95 -29.98 -39.37
CA ARG A 650 -22.18 -31.39 -39.73
C ARG A 650 -23.50 -31.95 -39.20
N CYS A 651 -23.77 -31.79 -37.90
CA CYS A 651 -24.98 -32.29 -37.25
C CYS A 651 -26.15 -31.30 -37.26
N ARG A 652 -25.90 -30.04 -37.64
CA ARG A 652 -26.88 -28.93 -37.62
C ARG A 652 -27.53 -28.68 -36.25
N ILE A 653 -26.88 -29.13 -35.17
CA ILE A 653 -27.33 -28.86 -33.80
C ILE A 653 -26.77 -27.53 -33.30
N ILE A 654 -27.54 -26.88 -32.42
CA ILE A 654 -27.10 -25.70 -31.68
C ILE A 654 -26.54 -26.18 -30.34
N THR A 655 -25.36 -25.70 -29.98
CA THR A 655 -24.72 -26.00 -28.71
C THR A 655 -23.98 -24.77 -28.18
N PHE A 656 -23.45 -24.84 -26.97
CA PHE A 656 -22.51 -23.85 -26.45
C PHE A 656 -21.07 -24.39 -26.45
N LYS A 657 -20.87 -25.69 -26.71
CA LYS A 657 -19.54 -26.31 -26.75
C LYS A 657 -18.85 -26.03 -28.10
N LYS A 658 -17.54 -25.81 -28.07
CA LYS A 658 -16.70 -25.68 -29.27
C LYS A 658 -16.60 -26.96 -30.09
N ILE A 659 -16.64 -28.10 -29.42
CA ILE A 659 -16.62 -29.42 -30.06
C ILE A 659 -18.04 -29.96 -29.99
N CYS A 660 -18.57 -30.39 -31.14
CA CYS A 660 -19.91 -30.96 -31.22
C CYS A 660 -19.98 -32.24 -30.37
N PRO A 661 -20.89 -32.33 -29.38
CA PRO A 661 -20.99 -33.50 -28.52
C PRO A 661 -21.46 -34.77 -29.27
N THR A 662 -22.00 -34.64 -30.47
CA THR A 662 -22.55 -35.76 -31.25
C THR A 662 -21.57 -36.32 -32.28
N CYS A 663 -20.81 -35.46 -32.97
CA CYS A 663 -19.91 -35.90 -34.06
C CYS A 663 -18.45 -35.48 -33.91
N GLY A 664 -18.09 -34.73 -32.86
CA GLY A 664 -16.71 -34.30 -32.61
C GLY A 664 -16.17 -33.21 -33.55
N SER A 665 -16.94 -32.70 -34.50
CA SER A 665 -16.49 -31.58 -35.35
C SER A 665 -16.49 -30.25 -34.60
N GLU A 666 -15.64 -29.31 -35.02
CA GLU A 666 -15.67 -27.94 -34.52
C GLU A 666 -16.98 -27.23 -34.88
N THR A 667 -17.44 -26.39 -33.97
CA THR A 667 -18.65 -25.58 -34.11
C THR A 667 -18.30 -24.13 -34.45
N VAL A 668 -19.21 -23.45 -35.17
CA VAL A 668 -19.03 -22.06 -35.61
C VAL A 668 -19.91 -21.09 -34.81
N PRO A 669 -19.43 -19.88 -34.49
CA PRO A 669 -20.21 -18.91 -33.72
C PRO A 669 -21.44 -18.46 -34.48
N ARG A 670 -22.57 -18.36 -33.77
CA ARG A 670 -23.83 -17.87 -34.34
C ARG A 670 -24.09 -16.44 -33.89
N PHE A 671 -24.32 -15.52 -34.83
CA PHE A 671 -24.66 -14.12 -34.53
C PHE A 671 -26.17 -13.90 -34.65
N ILE A 672 -26.76 -13.23 -33.66
CA ILE A 672 -28.19 -12.98 -33.58
C ILE A 672 -28.44 -11.48 -33.40
N CYS A 673 -29.28 -10.89 -34.24
CA CYS A 673 -29.68 -9.50 -34.06
C CYS A 673 -30.52 -9.33 -32.77
N PRO A 674 -30.13 -8.47 -31.82
CA PRO A 674 -30.88 -8.27 -30.58
C PRO A 674 -32.26 -7.62 -30.79
N ARG A 675 -32.46 -6.93 -31.92
CA ARG A 675 -33.70 -6.20 -32.21
C ARG A 675 -34.69 -7.02 -33.04
N CYS A 676 -34.21 -7.70 -34.09
CA CYS A 676 -35.08 -8.44 -35.02
C CYS A 676 -34.94 -9.97 -34.92
N GLY A 677 -34.03 -10.50 -34.09
CA GLY A 677 -33.87 -11.92 -33.83
C GLY A 677 -33.32 -12.76 -34.98
N ARG A 678 -32.95 -12.15 -36.12
CA ARG A 678 -32.40 -12.85 -37.29
C ARG A 678 -30.99 -13.37 -37.01
N ASP A 679 -30.70 -14.54 -37.57
CA ASP A 679 -29.35 -15.06 -37.71
C ASP A 679 -28.57 -14.25 -38.73
N LEU A 680 -27.34 -13.91 -38.39
CA LEU A 680 -26.45 -13.08 -39.19
C LEU A 680 -25.12 -13.80 -39.38
N ASP A 681 -24.52 -13.59 -40.55
CA ASP A 681 -23.15 -14.02 -40.85
C ASP A 681 -22.13 -12.89 -40.60
N ARG A 682 -22.59 -11.75 -40.06
CA ARG A 682 -21.81 -10.52 -39.84
C ARG A 682 -22.11 -9.89 -38.47
N GLU A 683 -21.20 -9.03 -38.03
CA GLU A 683 -21.28 -8.38 -36.71
C GLU A 683 -22.35 -7.29 -36.64
N ASP A 684 -22.79 -6.73 -37.77
CA ASP A 684 -23.83 -5.71 -37.82
C ASP A 684 -25.10 -6.19 -38.52
N CYS A 685 -26.25 -5.86 -37.93
CA CYS A 685 -27.51 -6.10 -38.60
C CYS A 685 -27.71 -5.08 -39.74
N PRO A 686 -27.82 -5.52 -41.01
CA PRO A 686 -27.98 -4.60 -42.15
C PRO A 686 -29.28 -3.79 -42.10
N VAL A 687 -30.30 -4.32 -41.43
CA VAL A 687 -31.62 -3.70 -41.31
C VAL A 687 -31.69 -2.75 -40.11
N CYS A 688 -31.19 -3.21 -38.96
CA CYS A 688 -31.35 -2.49 -37.71
C CYS A 688 -30.19 -1.55 -37.38
N LYS A 689 -29.04 -1.69 -38.08
CA LYS A 689 -27.79 -0.98 -37.79
C LYS A 689 -27.38 -1.07 -36.31
N VAL A 690 -27.60 -2.26 -35.74
CA VAL A 690 -27.21 -2.60 -34.37
C VAL A 690 -26.26 -3.79 -34.41
N GLU A 691 -25.34 -3.80 -33.47
CA GLU A 691 -24.36 -4.87 -33.28
C GLU A 691 -25.07 -6.19 -32.89
N ALA A 692 -24.65 -7.28 -33.51
CA ALA A 692 -25.18 -8.62 -33.34
C ALA A 692 -24.59 -9.27 -32.09
N LYS A 693 -25.41 -10.08 -31.39
CA LYS A 693 -24.98 -10.79 -30.18
C LYS A 693 -24.57 -12.22 -30.51
N ARG A 694 -23.50 -12.70 -29.86
CA ARG A 694 -22.99 -14.09 -29.98
C ARG A 694 -23.61 -15.06 -28.97
N PHE A 695 -24.60 -14.62 -28.21
CA PHE A 695 -25.24 -15.40 -27.14
C PHE A 695 -26.75 -15.26 -27.16
N CYS A 696 -27.43 -16.26 -26.62
CA CYS A 696 -28.88 -16.25 -26.45
C CYS A 696 -29.31 -17.10 -25.25
N ALA A 697 -30.56 -16.94 -24.81
CA ALA A 697 -31.13 -17.74 -23.74
C ALA A 697 -31.37 -19.18 -24.24
N GLN A 698 -30.62 -20.14 -23.70
CA GLN A 698 -30.71 -21.56 -24.05
C GLN A 698 -31.15 -22.40 -22.85
N THR A 699 -31.85 -23.51 -23.11
CA THR A 699 -32.23 -24.51 -22.09
C THR A 699 -31.17 -25.60 -22.04
N ILE A 700 -30.47 -25.73 -20.90
CA ILE A 700 -29.35 -26.65 -20.71
C ILE A 700 -29.73 -27.70 -19.67
N SER A 701 -29.51 -28.99 -19.98
CA SER A 701 -29.61 -30.09 -19.02
C SER A 701 -28.41 -30.06 -18.08
N ILE A 702 -28.57 -29.40 -16.92
CA ILE A 702 -27.48 -29.28 -15.94
C ILE A 702 -27.19 -30.63 -15.26
N LYS A 703 -28.21 -31.50 -15.17
CA LYS A 703 -28.08 -32.84 -14.61
C LYS A 703 -27.04 -33.67 -15.37
N ASN A 704 -27.21 -33.78 -16.69
CA ASN A 704 -26.33 -34.58 -17.54
C ASN A 704 -24.89 -34.03 -17.54
N LEU A 705 -24.73 -32.70 -17.59
CA LEU A 705 -23.40 -32.09 -17.58
C LEU A 705 -22.63 -32.35 -16.28
N ILE A 706 -23.31 -32.31 -15.13
CA ILE A 706 -22.69 -32.61 -13.84
C ILE A 706 -22.39 -34.10 -13.72
N ASP A 707 -23.31 -34.99 -14.13
CA ASP A 707 -23.08 -36.43 -14.09
C ASP A 707 -21.86 -36.84 -14.96
N GLU A 708 -21.75 -36.27 -16.18
CA GLU A 708 -20.59 -36.45 -17.06
C GLU A 708 -19.29 -35.94 -16.43
N ALA A 709 -19.32 -34.71 -15.87
CA ALA A 709 -18.14 -34.10 -15.25
C ALA A 709 -17.67 -34.88 -14.02
N CYS A 710 -18.59 -35.27 -13.12
CA CYS A 710 -18.26 -36.07 -11.93
C CYS A 710 -17.71 -37.45 -12.30
N LYS A 711 -18.27 -38.10 -13.33
CA LYS A 711 -17.77 -39.39 -13.84
C LYS A 711 -16.36 -39.26 -14.41
N LYS A 712 -16.09 -38.21 -15.20
CA LYS A 712 -14.76 -37.96 -15.79
C LYS A 712 -13.72 -37.64 -14.70
N MET A 713 -14.09 -36.87 -13.69
CA MET A 713 -13.18 -36.48 -12.60
C MET A 713 -13.07 -37.55 -11.50
N GLY A 714 -14.00 -38.51 -11.43
CA GLY A 714 -14.04 -39.54 -10.39
C GLY A 714 -14.36 -38.98 -8.99
N PHE A 715 -15.07 -37.86 -8.91
CA PHE A 715 -15.42 -37.19 -7.65
C PHE A 715 -16.77 -36.48 -7.75
N THR A 716 -17.60 -36.60 -6.72
CA THR A 716 -18.91 -35.94 -6.63
C THR A 716 -18.93 -34.97 -5.45
N PRO A 717 -18.88 -33.65 -5.68
CA PRO A 717 -18.88 -32.64 -4.63
C PRO A 717 -20.28 -32.45 -4.01
N SER A 718 -20.33 -32.00 -2.76
CA SER A 718 -21.58 -31.63 -2.08
C SER A 718 -22.19 -30.33 -2.61
N HIS A 719 -21.34 -29.36 -2.94
CA HIS A 719 -21.71 -28.05 -3.46
C HIS A 719 -20.73 -27.62 -4.54
N ILE A 720 -21.23 -26.99 -5.61
CA ILE A 720 -20.40 -26.34 -6.62
C ILE A 720 -20.95 -24.93 -6.84
N LYS A 721 -20.19 -23.91 -6.46
CA LYS A 721 -20.63 -22.51 -6.54
C LYS A 721 -20.35 -21.93 -7.93
N GLY A 722 -21.40 -21.60 -8.67
CA GLY A 722 -21.33 -20.95 -9.98
C GLY A 722 -21.58 -19.44 -9.92
N VAL A 723 -21.86 -18.86 -11.09
CA VAL A 723 -22.21 -17.44 -11.24
C VAL A 723 -23.70 -17.26 -11.53
N LYS A 724 -24.26 -16.09 -11.18
CA LYS A 724 -25.67 -15.79 -11.48
C LYS A 724 -25.89 -15.67 -13.00
N GLY A 725 -24.95 -15.03 -13.69
CA GLY A 725 -24.89 -14.87 -15.12
C GLY A 725 -23.46 -14.52 -15.50
N LEU A 726 -23.06 -14.85 -16.71
CA LEU A 726 -21.73 -14.52 -17.21
C LEU A 726 -21.65 -13.04 -17.56
N THR A 727 -20.53 -12.37 -17.27
CA THR A 727 -20.35 -10.93 -17.51
C THR A 727 -19.48 -10.61 -18.73
N ASN A 728 -18.83 -11.61 -19.32
CA ASN A 728 -18.02 -11.51 -20.52
C ASN A 728 -18.81 -11.21 -21.80
N LYS A 729 -18.11 -10.66 -22.81
CA LYS A 729 -18.68 -10.20 -24.09
C LYS A 729 -19.41 -11.32 -24.83
N THR A 730 -18.84 -12.52 -24.82
CA THR A 730 -19.36 -13.69 -25.55
C THR A 730 -20.32 -14.58 -24.75
N ARG A 731 -20.44 -14.39 -23.42
CA ARG A 731 -21.15 -15.32 -22.51
C ARG A 731 -20.64 -16.77 -22.65
N THR A 732 -19.33 -16.93 -22.84
CA THR A 732 -18.66 -18.24 -22.84
C THR A 732 -18.46 -18.72 -21.40
N PRO A 733 -18.96 -19.91 -21.01
CA PRO A 733 -18.73 -20.46 -19.68
C PRO A 733 -17.40 -21.20 -19.59
N GLU A 734 -16.95 -21.42 -18.36
CA GLU A 734 -15.88 -22.36 -18.05
C GLU A 734 -16.39 -23.82 -17.99
N PRO A 735 -15.58 -24.84 -18.36
CA PRO A 735 -15.93 -26.25 -18.19
C PRO A 735 -16.23 -26.62 -16.73
N ILE A 736 -17.28 -27.43 -16.51
CA ILE A 736 -17.74 -27.81 -15.16
C ILE A 736 -16.74 -28.72 -14.45
N GLU A 737 -15.97 -29.49 -15.20
CA GLU A 737 -14.89 -30.36 -14.72
C GLU A 737 -13.88 -29.59 -13.87
N LYS A 738 -13.49 -28.37 -14.31
CA LYS A 738 -12.61 -27.48 -13.53
C LYS A 738 -13.26 -27.11 -12.18
N GLY A 739 -14.55 -26.81 -12.21
CA GLY A 739 -15.36 -26.53 -11.02
C GLY A 739 -15.44 -27.68 -10.03
N VAL A 740 -15.59 -28.92 -10.51
CA VAL A 740 -15.63 -30.13 -9.67
C VAL A 740 -14.31 -30.31 -8.93
N LEU A 741 -13.18 -30.18 -9.62
CA LEU A 741 -11.86 -30.30 -9.00
C LEU A 741 -11.56 -29.12 -8.05
N ARG A 742 -11.89 -27.88 -8.41
CA ARG A 742 -11.77 -26.75 -7.47
C ARG A 742 -12.61 -26.95 -6.21
N ALA A 743 -13.81 -27.53 -6.34
CA ALA A 743 -14.65 -27.87 -5.20
C ALA A 743 -14.02 -28.96 -4.31
N LYS A 744 -13.36 -29.97 -4.91
CA LYS A 744 -12.62 -31.01 -4.18
C LYS A 744 -11.53 -30.43 -3.28
N TYR A 745 -10.77 -29.45 -3.80
CA TYR A 745 -9.65 -28.83 -3.09
C TYR A 745 -10.01 -27.54 -2.32
N GLY A 746 -11.29 -27.17 -2.25
CA GLY A 746 -11.72 -25.95 -1.55
C GLY A 746 -11.15 -24.65 -2.14
N LEU A 747 -10.91 -24.63 -3.46
CA LEU A 747 -10.33 -23.51 -4.20
C LEU A 747 -11.43 -22.58 -4.74
N SER A 748 -11.11 -21.29 -4.82
CA SER A 748 -11.99 -20.27 -5.42
C SER A 748 -11.36 -19.74 -6.71
N VAL A 749 -12.19 -19.50 -7.72
CA VAL A 749 -11.76 -18.94 -9.00
C VAL A 749 -12.04 -17.43 -9.04
N TYR A 750 -11.13 -16.67 -9.66
CA TYR A 750 -11.34 -15.26 -9.95
C TYR A 750 -12.03 -15.07 -11.32
N LYS A 751 -12.32 -13.81 -11.69
CA LYS A 751 -13.13 -13.47 -12.88
C LYS A 751 -12.52 -13.95 -14.20
N ASP A 752 -11.21 -14.15 -14.23
CA ASP A 752 -10.41 -14.51 -15.40
C ASP A 752 -10.07 -16.01 -15.47
N GLY A 753 -10.52 -16.82 -14.50
CA GLY A 753 -10.26 -18.26 -14.43
C GLY A 753 -9.10 -18.67 -13.51
N THR A 754 -8.32 -17.72 -12.99
CA THR A 754 -7.12 -17.99 -12.17
C THR A 754 -7.43 -18.19 -10.69
N ILE A 755 -6.51 -18.85 -9.97
CA ILE A 755 -6.54 -19.05 -8.52
C ILE A 755 -5.51 -18.14 -7.87
N ARG A 756 -5.94 -17.34 -6.89
CA ARG A 756 -5.12 -16.26 -6.33
C ARG A 756 -5.10 -16.23 -4.80
N PHE A 757 -3.96 -15.85 -4.25
CA PHE A 757 -3.78 -15.58 -2.83
C PHE A 757 -3.27 -14.14 -2.66
N ASP A 758 -3.96 -13.33 -1.85
CA ASP A 758 -3.55 -11.94 -1.59
C ASP A 758 -2.64 -11.88 -0.36
N ALA A 759 -1.51 -11.17 -0.47
CA ALA A 759 -0.57 -10.90 0.63
C ALA A 759 -0.19 -9.40 0.67
N THR A 760 0.09 -8.85 1.86
CA THR A 760 0.65 -7.51 2.01
C THR A 760 2.10 -7.49 1.55
N ASN A 761 2.52 -6.46 0.81
CA ASN A 761 3.88 -6.34 0.31
C ASN A 761 4.85 -5.89 1.41
N ALA A 762 6.01 -6.54 1.50
CA ALA A 762 7.12 -6.10 2.34
C ALA A 762 8.45 -6.22 1.56
N PRO A 763 9.35 -5.24 1.63
CA PRO A 763 10.62 -5.30 0.93
C PRO A 763 11.62 -6.14 1.75
N LEU A 764 12.46 -6.88 1.05
CA LEU A 764 13.59 -7.58 1.64
C LEU A 764 14.74 -7.61 0.64
N THR A 765 15.94 -7.29 1.10
CA THR A 765 17.17 -7.42 0.28
C THR A 765 18.10 -8.48 0.81
N HIS A 766 18.02 -8.81 2.10
CA HIS A 766 18.87 -9.83 2.70
C HIS A 766 18.10 -10.68 3.70
N PHE A 767 18.40 -11.97 3.75
CA PHE A 767 17.75 -12.93 4.64
C PHE A 767 18.77 -13.89 5.24
N LYS A 768 18.44 -14.50 6.38
CA LYS A 768 19.14 -15.66 6.91
C LYS A 768 18.37 -16.93 6.55
N PRO A 769 19.04 -18.03 6.18
CA PRO A 769 18.38 -19.33 5.98
C PRO A 769 17.47 -19.75 7.14
N SER A 770 17.88 -19.50 8.39
CA SER A 770 17.11 -19.82 9.59
C SER A 770 15.76 -19.10 9.69
N GLU A 771 15.66 -17.89 9.15
CA GLU A 771 14.46 -17.06 9.21
C GLU A 771 13.36 -17.53 8.26
N ILE A 772 13.76 -18.05 7.10
CA ILE A 772 12.83 -18.42 6.02
C ILE A 772 12.42 -19.90 6.08
N GLY A 773 12.97 -20.65 7.04
CA GLY A 773 12.62 -22.04 7.31
C GLY A 773 13.01 -23.02 6.20
N VAL A 774 14.12 -22.76 5.49
CA VAL A 774 14.60 -23.60 4.38
C VAL A 774 16.02 -24.13 4.68
N PRO A 775 16.29 -25.43 4.47
CA PRO A 775 17.62 -25.99 4.63
C PRO A 775 18.63 -25.33 3.68
N MET A 776 19.86 -25.11 4.15
CA MET A 776 20.92 -24.47 3.35
C MET A 776 21.23 -25.23 2.06
N GLU A 777 21.21 -26.56 2.09
CA GLU A 777 21.42 -27.42 0.91
C GLU A 777 20.48 -27.03 -0.24
N LYS A 778 19.19 -26.78 0.06
CA LYS A 778 18.23 -26.32 -0.95
C LYS A 778 18.52 -24.92 -1.46
N LEU A 779 19.07 -24.03 -0.63
CA LEU A 779 19.44 -22.68 -1.07
C LEU A 779 20.67 -22.72 -1.97
N ILE A 780 21.64 -23.58 -1.66
CA ILE A 780 22.81 -23.84 -2.51
C ILE A 780 22.35 -24.37 -3.88
N ASP A 781 21.42 -25.33 -3.90
CA ASP A 781 20.82 -25.85 -5.16
C ASP A 781 20.10 -24.76 -5.98
N LEU A 782 19.58 -23.72 -5.32
CA LEU A 782 18.93 -22.58 -5.96
C LEU A 782 19.89 -21.49 -6.43
N GLY A 783 21.20 -21.65 -6.16
CA GLY A 783 22.27 -20.74 -6.56
C GLY A 783 22.74 -19.78 -5.46
N TYR A 784 22.44 -20.02 -4.18
CA TYR A 784 22.98 -19.24 -3.04
C TYR A 784 24.20 -19.94 -2.47
N THR A 785 25.39 -19.59 -2.96
CA THR A 785 26.65 -20.24 -2.58
C THR A 785 27.48 -19.42 -1.58
N GLN A 786 27.28 -18.11 -1.54
CA GLN A 786 28.03 -17.17 -0.71
C GLN A 786 27.07 -16.27 0.10
N ASP A 787 27.57 -15.77 1.23
CA ASP A 787 26.92 -14.71 1.99
C ASP A 787 27.16 -13.33 1.35
N TYR A 788 26.52 -12.29 1.90
CA TYR A 788 26.62 -10.92 1.37
C TYR A 788 28.03 -10.29 1.50
N LEU A 789 28.93 -10.90 2.28
CA LEU A 789 30.32 -10.47 2.45
C LEU A 789 31.27 -11.26 1.52
N GLY A 790 30.76 -12.22 0.75
CA GLY A 790 31.52 -13.09 -0.14
C GLY A 790 32.11 -14.34 0.51
N ASN A 791 31.76 -14.65 1.76
CA ASN A 791 32.18 -15.90 2.40
C ASN A 791 31.29 -17.06 1.96
N GLN A 792 31.81 -18.29 1.97
CA GLN A 792 31.00 -19.47 1.65
C GLN A 792 29.86 -19.67 2.66
N LEU A 793 28.69 -20.06 2.15
CA LEU A 793 27.51 -20.34 2.98
C LEU A 793 27.68 -21.69 3.72
N THR A 794 27.91 -21.61 5.02
CA THR A 794 28.19 -22.77 5.90
C THR A 794 27.35 -22.77 7.19
N ASP A 795 26.83 -21.61 7.61
CA ASP A 795 26.03 -21.43 8.82
C ASP A 795 24.65 -20.84 8.48
N PRO A 796 23.53 -21.40 9.00
CA PRO A 796 22.19 -20.87 8.76
C PRO A 796 21.93 -19.46 9.30
N GLU A 797 22.83 -18.90 10.12
CA GLU A 797 22.77 -17.51 10.60
C GLU A 797 23.52 -16.52 9.70
N GLN A 798 24.25 -16.98 8.69
CA GLN A 798 24.84 -16.11 7.67
C GLN A 798 23.74 -15.40 6.88
N ILE A 799 24.02 -14.16 6.51
CA ILE A 799 23.09 -13.30 5.78
C ILE A 799 23.36 -13.44 4.28
N CYS A 800 22.37 -13.87 3.51
CA CYS A 800 22.42 -13.97 2.05
C CYS A 800 21.74 -12.75 1.42
N GLU A 801 22.30 -12.24 0.32
CA GLU A 801 21.65 -11.23 -0.52
C GLU A 801 20.54 -11.91 -1.37
N LEU A 802 19.30 -11.43 -1.27
CA LEU A 802 18.14 -11.98 -1.94
C LEU A 802 18.18 -11.66 -3.45
N LYS A 803 18.14 -12.68 -4.30
CA LYS A 803 18.06 -12.50 -5.75
C LYS A 803 16.74 -11.84 -6.15
N ILE A 804 16.77 -11.06 -7.22
CA ILE A 804 15.73 -10.05 -7.54
C ILE A 804 14.32 -10.60 -7.74
N GLN A 805 14.16 -11.81 -8.29
CA GLN A 805 12.84 -12.43 -8.53
C GLN A 805 12.52 -13.54 -7.52
N ASP A 806 13.36 -13.70 -6.49
CA ASP A 806 13.12 -14.66 -5.43
C ASP A 806 12.21 -14.03 -4.36
N VAL A 807 11.24 -14.82 -3.88
CA VAL A 807 10.20 -14.37 -2.97
C VAL A 807 10.05 -15.31 -1.76
N ILE A 808 9.71 -14.72 -0.63
CA ILE A 808 9.41 -15.44 0.62
C ILE A 808 7.92 -15.19 0.93
N ILE A 809 7.15 -16.26 0.90
CA ILE A 809 5.69 -16.20 0.96
C ILE A 809 5.17 -16.45 2.39
N PRO A 810 3.99 -15.92 2.76
CA PRO A 810 3.45 -16.11 4.10
C PRO A 810 3.03 -17.56 4.33
N TRP A 811 3.23 -18.09 5.53
CA TRP A 811 2.92 -19.48 5.90
C TRP A 811 1.44 -19.85 5.65
N LYS A 812 0.54 -18.87 5.83
CA LYS A 812 -0.90 -19.03 5.55
C LYS A 812 -1.23 -19.32 4.08
N SER A 813 -0.30 -19.09 3.15
CA SER A 813 -0.48 -19.38 1.72
C SER A 813 -0.17 -20.82 1.34
N ILE A 814 0.65 -21.52 2.14
CA ILE A 814 1.22 -22.83 1.82
C ILE A 814 0.12 -23.85 1.50
N GLU A 815 -0.81 -24.07 2.43
CA GLU A 815 -1.90 -25.05 2.25
C GLU A 815 -2.72 -24.76 0.99
N TYR A 816 -2.95 -23.48 0.69
CA TYR A 816 -3.73 -23.05 -0.47
C TYR A 816 -2.97 -23.27 -1.78
N LEU A 817 -1.66 -23.00 -1.81
CA LEU A 817 -0.82 -23.23 -2.98
C LEU A 817 -0.57 -24.73 -3.22
N ILE A 818 -0.39 -25.53 -2.18
CA ILE A 818 -0.35 -27.00 -2.30
C ILE A 818 -1.68 -27.52 -2.87
N SER A 819 -2.80 -27.00 -2.39
CA SER A 819 -4.12 -27.36 -2.93
C SER A 819 -4.26 -26.96 -4.41
N ALA A 820 -3.74 -25.78 -4.78
CA ALA A 820 -3.73 -25.32 -6.18
C ALA A 820 -2.81 -26.17 -7.07
N ALA A 821 -1.62 -26.57 -6.58
CA ALA A 821 -0.70 -27.45 -7.30
C ALA A 821 -1.33 -28.82 -7.56
N ASN A 822 -1.93 -29.42 -6.52
CA ASN A 822 -2.66 -30.69 -6.65
C ASN A 822 -3.86 -30.59 -7.61
N PHE A 823 -4.57 -29.46 -7.61
CA PHE A 823 -5.60 -29.18 -8.61
C PHE A 823 -5.04 -29.14 -10.03
N VAL A 824 -3.90 -28.48 -10.25
CA VAL A 824 -3.22 -28.42 -11.55
C VAL A 824 -2.75 -29.81 -12.01
N ASP A 825 -2.23 -30.63 -11.11
CA ASP A 825 -1.80 -31.99 -11.44
C ASP A 825 -2.99 -32.88 -11.82
N GLU A 826 -4.08 -32.83 -11.06
CA GLU A 826 -5.26 -33.66 -11.33
C GLU A 826 -6.01 -33.19 -12.58
N ILE A 827 -6.06 -31.89 -12.88
CA ILE A 827 -6.65 -31.39 -14.12
C ILE A 827 -5.80 -31.78 -15.34
N LEU A 828 -4.47 -31.75 -15.24
CA LEU A 828 -3.59 -32.27 -16.30
C LEU A 828 -3.86 -33.74 -16.56
N GLN A 829 -3.92 -34.58 -15.54
CA GLN A 829 -4.18 -36.01 -15.69
C GLN A 829 -5.57 -36.34 -16.19
N LYS A 830 -6.62 -35.84 -15.51
CA LYS A 830 -8.00 -36.31 -15.74
C LYS A 830 -8.74 -35.52 -16.80
N PHE A 831 -8.47 -34.22 -16.93
CA PHE A 831 -9.18 -33.39 -17.90
C PHE A 831 -8.43 -33.35 -19.22
N TYR A 832 -7.12 -33.10 -19.18
CA TYR A 832 -6.28 -33.03 -20.36
C TYR A 832 -5.69 -34.38 -20.75
N GLY A 833 -5.41 -35.32 -19.84
CA GLY A 833 -4.70 -36.57 -20.18
C GLY A 833 -3.21 -36.33 -20.43
N LEU A 834 -2.55 -35.60 -19.52
CA LEU A 834 -1.12 -35.31 -19.48
C LEU A 834 -0.55 -35.73 -18.12
N PRO A 835 0.77 -35.97 -17.99
CA PRO A 835 1.36 -36.29 -16.70
C PRO A 835 1.21 -35.13 -15.69
N PRO A 836 1.23 -35.42 -14.37
CA PRO A 836 1.29 -34.36 -13.36
C PRO A 836 2.60 -33.58 -13.48
N PHE A 837 2.58 -32.31 -13.06
CA PHE A 837 3.73 -31.42 -13.16
C PHE A 837 4.39 -31.17 -11.80
N TYR A 838 3.63 -30.75 -10.79
CA TYR A 838 4.17 -30.27 -9.52
C TYR A 838 4.54 -31.42 -8.58
N ASN A 839 3.63 -32.38 -8.36
CA ASN A 839 3.78 -33.48 -7.40
C ASN A 839 4.15 -33.01 -5.99
N ILE A 840 3.56 -31.89 -5.54
CA ILE A 840 3.87 -31.22 -4.28
C ILE A 840 3.03 -31.81 -3.13
N SER A 841 3.70 -32.26 -2.07
CA SER A 841 3.06 -32.86 -0.90
C SER A 841 3.40 -32.14 0.41
N GLN A 842 4.60 -31.57 0.50
CA GLN A 842 5.09 -30.87 1.69
C GLN A 842 5.41 -29.40 1.37
N PRO A 843 5.44 -28.53 2.39
CA PRO A 843 5.81 -27.13 2.22
C PRO A 843 7.14 -26.95 1.49
N GLN A 844 8.14 -27.76 1.82
CA GLN A 844 9.49 -27.68 1.24
C GLN A 844 9.53 -27.97 -0.25
N ASP A 845 8.53 -28.65 -0.82
CA ASP A 845 8.44 -28.93 -2.26
C ASP A 845 8.00 -27.68 -3.05
N LEU A 846 7.42 -26.66 -2.39
CA LEU A 846 7.12 -25.37 -3.03
C LEU A 846 8.39 -24.55 -3.30
N VAL A 847 9.48 -24.79 -2.58
CA VAL A 847 10.75 -24.09 -2.77
C VAL A 847 11.30 -24.41 -4.17
N GLY A 848 11.64 -23.37 -4.94
CA GLY A 848 12.02 -23.45 -6.35
C GLY A 848 10.85 -23.34 -7.33
N THR A 849 9.60 -23.40 -6.87
CA THR A 849 8.44 -23.31 -7.74
C THR A 849 8.23 -21.88 -8.25
N LEU A 850 7.91 -21.75 -9.54
CA LEU A 850 7.60 -20.47 -10.17
C LEU A 850 6.15 -20.02 -9.90
N ILE A 851 6.03 -18.76 -9.51
CA ILE A 851 4.78 -18.05 -9.30
C ILE A 851 4.71 -16.81 -10.18
N ILE A 852 3.50 -16.28 -10.36
CA ILE A 852 3.27 -14.97 -10.95
C ILE A 852 2.71 -14.08 -9.86
N GLY A 853 3.39 -12.97 -9.60
CA GLY A 853 2.87 -11.86 -8.81
C GLY A 853 2.08 -10.93 -9.71
N LEU A 854 0.87 -10.56 -9.29
CA LEU A 854 0.02 -9.63 -10.02
C LEU A 854 -0.58 -8.62 -9.06
N ALA A 855 -0.37 -7.34 -9.36
CA ALA A 855 -0.92 -6.24 -8.60
C ALA A 855 -2.35 -5.92 -9.04
N PRO A 856 -3.23 -5.47 -8.14
CA PRO A 856 -4.54 -4.93 -8.51
C PRO A 856 -4.39 -3.81 -9.57
N HIS A 857 -5.40 -3.59 -10.40
CA HIS A 857 -5.37 -2.49 -11.40
C HIS A 857 -4.28 -2.56 -12.48
N THR A 858 -3.46 -3.63 -12.51
CA THR A 858 -2.46 -3.87 -13.55
C THR A 858 -2.91 -5.01 -14.49
N CYS A 859 -2.27 -5.10 -15.66
CA CYS A 859 -2.54 -6.15 -16.64
C CYS A 859 -1.32 -7.04 -16.92
N VAL A 860 -0.23 -6.85 -16.17
CA VAL A 860 1.06 -7.52 -16.38
C VAL A 860 1.49 -8.18 -15.09
N GLY A 861 1.68 -9.50 -15.14
CA GLY A 861 2.23 -10.28 -14.04
C GLY A 861 3.76 -10.24 -14.07
N VAL A 862 4.39 -10.46 -12.92
CA VAL A 862 5.85 -10.55 -12.80
C VAL A 862 6.20 -11.94 -12.29
N LEU A 863 7.11 -12.61 -12.99
CA LEU A 863 7.59 -13.93 -12.60
C LEU A 863 8.36 -13.84 -11.28
N GLY A 864 8.10 -14.77 -10.37
CA GLY A 864 8.88 -14.94 -9.15
C GLY A 864 9.12 -16.41 -8.84
N ARG A 865 10.12 -16.69 -7.99
CA ARG A 865 10.48 -18.04 -7.53
C ARG A 865 10.38 -18.09 -6.01
N ILE A 866 9.66 -19.08 -5.47
CA ILE A 866 9.55 -19.26 -4.02
C ILE A 866 10.89 -19.76 -3.47
N VAL A 867 11.48 -19.05 -2.51
CA VAL A 867 12.73 -19.48 -1.85
C VAL A 867 12.58 -19.75 -0.36
N GLY A 868 11.45 -19.38 0.25
CA GLY A 868 11.16 -19.71 1.63
C GLY A 868 9.83 -19.16 2.13
N PHE A 869 9.64 -19.21 3.44
CA PHE A 869 8.37 -18.91 4.10
C PHE A 869 8.55 -17.95 5.26
N THR A 870 7.53 -17.14 5.55
CA THR A 870 7.49 -16.30 6.76
C THR A 870 6.21 -16.52 7.57
N LYS A 871 6.30 -16.40 8.88
CA LYS A 871 5.18 -16.42 9.83
C LYS A 871 4.41 -15.09 9.88
N LEU A 872 4.97 -14.03 9.30
CA LEU A 872 4.27 -12.76 9.13
C LEU A 872 3.23 -12.86 8.00
N ASP A 873 2.19 -12.03 8.06
CA ASP A 873 1.14 -11.95 7.03
C ASP A 873 1.57 -11.07 5.84
N VAL A 874 2.82 -11.22 5.39
CA VAL A 874 3.44 -10.42 4.32
C VAL A 874 4.11 -11.32 3.28
N CYS A 875 4.28 -10.79 2.07
CA CYS A 875 5.13 -11.35 1.03
C CYS A 875 6.43 -10.53 0.97
N PHE A 876 7.51 -11.12 1.44
CA PHE A 876 8.85 -10.52 1.35
C PHE A 876 9.42 -10.76 -0.04
N ALA A 877 9.90 -9.71 -0.68
CA ALA A 877 10.56 -9.80 -1.98
C ALA A 877 11.52 -8.63 -2.17
N HIS A 878 12.42 -8.76 -3.14
CA HIS A 878 13.29 -7.66 -3.55
C HIS A 878 12.47 -6.42 -3.94
N PRO A 879 12.88 -5.19 -3.58
CA PRO A 879 12.15 -3.98 -3.93
C PRO A 879 11.82 -3.85 -5.41
N PHE A 880 12.71 -4.31 -6.30
CA PHE A 880 12.45 -4.33 -7.75
C PHE A 880 11.30 -5.26 -8.14
N TRP A 881 11.10 -6.39 -7.45
CA TRP A 881 9.97 -7.29 -7.72
C TRP A 881 8.64 -6.62 -7.37
N HIS A 882 8.56 -5.90 -6.25
CA HIS A 882 7.40 -5.09 -5.89
C HIS A 882 7.17 -3.94 -6.87
N SER A 883 8.22 -3.19 -7.17
CA SER A 883 8.14 -2.04 -8.08
C SER A 883 7.79 -2.42 -9.53
N ALA A 884 8.28 -3.55 -10.04
CA ALA A 884 7.94 -4.05 -11.38
C ALA A 884 6.43 -4.32 -11.55
N LYS A 885 5.72 -4.59 -10.45
CA LYS A 885 4.25 -4.73 -10.43
C LYS A 885 3.52 -3.39 -10.25
N ARG A 886 4.22 -2.26 -10.33
CA ARG A 886 3.73 -0.92 -10.01
C ARG A 886 3.19 -0.79 -8.57
N ARG A 887 3.99 -1.26 -7.60
CA ARG A 887 3.62 -1.28 -6.19
C ARG A 887 4.77 -0.91 -5.27
N ASP A 888 4.37 -0.27 -4.18
CA ASP A 888 5.26 0.13 -3.10
C ASP A 888 4.97 -0.72 -1.85
N CYS A 889 5.75 -0.52 -0.79
CA CYS A 889 5.50 -1.16 0.50
C CYS A 889 4.86 -0.16 1.48
N ASP A 890 3.82 0.56 1.02
CA ASP A 890 3.07 1.57 1.78
C ASP A 890 1.78 1.04 2.41
N GLY A 891 1.53 -0.27 2.32
CA GLY A 891 0.30 -0.97 2.74
C GLY A 891 -0.49 -1.58 1.59
N ASP A 892 0.11 -1.60 0.39
CA ASP A 892 -0.40 -2.30 -0.77
C ASP A 892 -0.36 -3.83 -0.64
N GLU A 893 -1.23 -4.47 -1.43
CA GLU A 893 -1.47 -5.91 -1.39
C GLU A 893 -1.44 -6.45 -2.82
N ASP A 894 -0.67 -7.52 -3.03
CA ASP A 894 -0.57 -8.20 -4.31
C ASP A 894 -1.10 -9.63 -4.25
N SER A 895 -1.45 -10.13 -5.43
CA SER A 895 -1.86 -11.51 -5.59
C SER A 895 -0.72 -12.38 -6.10
N ILE A 896 -0.56 -13.56 -5.51
CA ILE A 896 0.32 -14.62 -5.99
C ILE A 896 -0.50 -15.77 -6.56
N MET A 897 -0.05 -16.33 -7.67
CA MET A 897 -0.64 -17.49 -8.34
C MET A 897 0.46 -18.41 -8.89
N LEU A 898 0.18 -19.71 -8.98
CA LEU A 898 1.11 -20.66 -9.59
C LEU A 898 1.22 -20.40 -11.10
N ALA A 899 2.42 -20.40 -11.66
CA ALA A 899 2.64 -20.03 -13.06
C ALA A 899 1.83 -20.93 -14.03
N LEU A 900 1.85 -22.24 -13.82
CA LEU A 900 1.09 -23.18 -14.67
C LEU A 900 -0.44 -23.03 -14.53
N ASP A 901 -0.96 -22.67 -13.36
CA ASP A 901 -2.39 -22.39 -13.17
C ASP A 901 -2.83 -21.21 -14.06
N ALA A 902 -2.03 -20.14 -14.08
CA ALA A 902 -2.32 -18.98 -14.90
C ALA A 902 -2.39 -19.35 -16.39
N PHE A 903 -1.35 -19.99 -16.95
CA PHE A 903 -1.35 -20.37 -18.38
C PHE A 903 -2.47 -21.36 -18.75
N LEU A 904 -2.80 -22.30 -17.86
CA LEU A 904 -3.83 -23.31 -18.12
C LEU A 904 -5.26 -22.79 -17.98
N ASN A 905 -5.53 -21.87 -17.05
CA ASN A 905 -6.91 -21.53 -16.68
C ASN A 905 -7.33 -20.10 -17.05
N PHE A 906 -6.38 -19.21 -17.33
CA PHE A 906 -6.69 -17.85 -17.79
C PHE A 906 -7.35 -17.84 -19.19
N SER A 907 -8.35 -17.00 -19.41
CA SER A 907 -8.80 -16.70 -20.77
C SER A 907 -9.33 -15.28 -20.90
N ARG A 908 -8.98 -14.59 -22.00
CA ARG A 908 -9.54 -13.27 -22.34
C ARG A 908 -11.05 -13.35 -22.56
N GLU A 909 -11.55 -14.51 -22.99
CA GLU A 909 -12.98 -14.76 -23.16
C GLU A 909 -13.75 -14.74 -21.84
N TYR A 910 -13.11 -14.87 -20.67
CA TYR A 910 -13.79 -14.79 -19.37
C TYR A 910 -13.90 -13.36 -18.81
N LEU A 911 -13.13 -12.42 -19.37
CA LEU A 911 -13.05 -11.06 -18.84
C LEU A 911 -14.39 -10.30 -18.98
N PRO A 912 -14.78 -9.50 -17.97
CA PRO A 912 -16.00 -8.69 -18.02
C PRO A 912 -16.03 -7.69 -19.18
N ASP A 913 -17.19 -7.55 -19.82
CA ASP A 913 -17.46 -6.59 -20.90
C ASP A 913 -17.93 -5.23 -20.32
N GLN A 914 -17.09 -4.62 -19.49
CA GLN A 914 -17.31 -3.31 -18.88
C GLN A 914 -16.00 -2.54 -18.84
N ILE A 915 -16.07 -1.21 -18.85
CA ILE A 915 -14.90 -0.32 -18.68
C ILE A 915 -14.20 -0.69 -17.35
N GLY A 916 -12.90 -0.96 -17.41
CA GLY A 916 -12.07 -1.46 -16.34
C GLY A 916 -12.09 -2.98 -16.15
N GLY A 917 -12.75 -3.71 -17.06
CA GLY A 917 -12.95 -5.17 -16.97
C GLY A 917 -11.68 -5.98 -17.16
N ILE A 918 -10.72 -5.46 -17.94
CA ILE A 918 -9.43 -6.12 -18.21
C ILE A 918 -8.41 -5.95 -17.07
N MET A 919 -8.61 -4.97 -16.19
CA MET A 919 -7.72 -4.73 -15.06
C MET A 919 -7.63 -5.99 -14.18
N ASP A 920 -6.50 -6.12 -13.48
CA ASP A 920 -6.28 -7.18 -12.50
C ASP A 920 -6.32 -8.57 -13.17
N SER A 921 -5.78 -8.69 -14.38
CA SER A 921 -5.69 -9.92 -15.19
C SER A 921 -4.29 -10.05 -15.82
N PRO A 922 -3.66 -11.24 -15.83
CA PRO A 922 -2.30 -11.40 -16.37
C PRO A 922 -2.32 -11.53 -17.89
N LEU A 923 -2.43 -10.42 -18.62
CA LEU A 923 -2.40 -10.42 -20.10
C LEU A 923 -0.99 -10.67 -20.63
N PHE A 924 0.00 -10.10 -19.94
CA PHE A 924 1.43 -10.33 -20.18
C PHE A 924 2.12 -10.77 -18.89
N ILE A 925 3.29 -11.40 -19.04
CA ILE A 925 4.20 -11.70 -17.94
C ILE A 925 5.59 -11.15 -18.28
N ILE A 926 6.16 -10.40 -17.34
CA ILE A 926 7.58 -10.04 -17.33
C ILE A 926 8.34 -11.22 -16.74
N HIS A 927 9.21 -11.84 -17.54
CA HIS A 927 10.00 -12.99 -17.11
C HIS A 927 11.34 -12.60 -16.48
N THR A 928 11.92 -11.47 -16.90
CA THR A 928 13.18 -10.93 -16.38
C THR A 928 12.99 -9.47 -15.96
N ILE A 929 13.39 -9.11 -14.75
CA ILE A 929 13.28 -7.72 -14.25
C ILE A 929 14.53 -6.92 -14.63
N ILE A 930 14.33 -5.81 -15.32
CA ILE A 930 15.35 -4.82 -15.67
C ILE A 930 15.20 -3.61 -14.72
N PRO A 931 16.16 -3.32 -13.82
CA PRO A 931 16.08 -2.25 -12.82
C PRO A 931 15.82 -0.86 -13.41
N GLU A 932 16.30 -0.58 -14.62
CA GLU A 932 16.10 0.70 -15.30
C GLU A 932 14.65 0.89 -15.77
N GLU A 933 13.89 -0.20 -15.92
CA GLU A 933 12.51 -0.20 -16.42
C GLU A 933 11.46 -0.17 -15.31
N VAL A 934 11.85 -0.34 -14.04
CA VAL A 934 10.90 -0.29 -12.92
C VAL A 934 10.51 1.15 -12.55
N GLN A 935 9.75 1.34 -11.46
CA GLN A 935 9.31 2.67 -11.07
C GLN A 935 10.45 3.46 -10.44
N ARG A 936 10.40 4.79 -10.63
CA ARG A 936 11.38 5.74 -10.09
C ARG A 936 11.67 5.56 -8.59
N GLN A 937 10.68 5.20 -7.78
CA GLN A 937 10.88 5.00 -6.34
C GLN A 937 11.92 3.92 -6.03
N ALA A 938 12.00 2.86 -6.85
CA ALA A 938 13.00 1.82 -6.68
C ALA A 938 14.41 2.29 -7.10
N HIS A 939 14.50 3.28 -8.00
CA HIS A 939 15.78 3.85 -8.43
C HIS A 939 16.40 4.74 -7.33
N GLU A 940 15.57 5.28 -6.46
CA GLU A 940 15.96 6.19 -5.38
C GLU A 940 16.15 5.47 -4.04
N ILE A 941 16.11 4.13 -4.01
CA ILE A 941 16.46 3.34 -2.82
C ILE A 941 17.96 3.49 -2.54
N ASP A 942 18.29 3.82 -1.30
CA ASP A 942 19.67 3.82 -0.81
C ASP A 942 20.19 2.40 -0.58
N VAL A 943 21.42 2.17 -1.04
CA VAL A 943 22.12 0.88 -1.02
C VAL A 943 23.48 1.00 -0.34
N ALA A 944 23.71 2.09 0.39
CA ALA A 944 24.91 2.34 1.18
C ALA A 944 24.94 1.49 2.46
N ASN A 945 26.15 1.08 2.88
CA ASN A 945 26.37 0.38 4.15
C ASN A 945 26.32 1.32 5.37
N ARG A 946 26.49 2.62 5.15
CA ARG A 946 26.46 3.70 6.15
C ARG A 946 26.17 5.03 5.48
N TYR A 947 25.62 5.98 6.22
CA TYR A 947 25.51 7.36 5.74
C TYR A 947 26.73 8.17 6.19
N PRO A 948 27.31 9.03 5.33
CA PRO A 948 28.50 9.80 5.67
C PRO A 948 28.18 10.92 6.65
N LEU A 949 29.20 11.42 7.37
CA LEU A 949 29.07 12.55 8.29
C LEU A 949 28.43 13.78 7.63
N ALA A 950 28.86 14.11 6.41
CA ALA A 950 28.33 15.24 5.63
C ALA A 950 26.81 15.17 5.45
N PHE A 951 26.23 13.98 5.27
CA PHE A 951 24.78 13.84 5.16
C PHE A 951 24.07 14.30 6.44
N TYR A 952 24.56 13.88 7.61
CA TYR A 952 23.98 14.29 8.89
C TYR A 952 24.07 15.80 9.09
N GLU A 953 25.16 16.44 8.67
CA GLU A 953 25.32 17.90 8.72
C GLU A 953 24.32 18.64 7.81
N GLU A 954 24.08 18.14 6.59
CA GLU A 954 23.06 18.70 5.68
C GLU A 954 21.65 18.64 6.29
N THR A 955 21.34 17.63 7.11
CA THR A 955 20.01 17.53 7.74
C THR A 955 19.68 18.72 8.66
N PHE A 956 20.68 19.40 9.22
CA PHE A 956 20.48 20.57 10.08
C PHE A 956 20.29 21.87 9.30
N LYS A 957 20.69 21.93 8.03
CA LYS A 957 20.50 23.11 7.16
C LYS A 957 19.07 23.23 6.65
N GLY A 958 18.36 22.11 6.56
CA GLY A 958 16.99 22.06 6.04
C GLY A 958 16.91 22.14 4.52
N ASP A 959 17.92 21.59 3.84
CA ASP A 959 17.99 21.53 2.38
C ASP A 959 17.07 20.43 1.80
N SER A 960 16.83 20.50 0.48
CA SER A 960 16.03 19.50 -0.22
C SER A 960 16.78 18.18 -0.29
N ALA A 961 16.08 17.06 -0.12
CA ALA A 961 16.71 15.73 -0.27
C ALA A 961 17.38 15.52 -1.66
N ARG A 962 16.94 16.25 -2.70
CA ARG A 962 17.57 16.22 -4.03
C ARG A 962 18.97 16.83 -4.03
N ASP A 963 19.23 17.83 -3.21
CA ASP A 963 20.52 18.53 -3.18
C ASP A 963 21.60 17.66 -2.51
N SER A 964 21.18 16.75 -1.62
CA SER A 964 22.03 15.77 -0.95
C SER A 964 22.10 14.40 -1.65
N MET A 965 21.54 14.27 -2.85
CA MET A 965 21.42 12.99 -3.57
C MET A 965 22.78 12.36 -3.88
N ASP A 966 23.80 13.16 -4.16
CA ASP A 966 25.15 12.68 -4.51
C ASP A 966 25.95 12.19 -3.30
N LEU A 967 25.50 12.47 -2.06
CA LEU A 967 26.18 12.06 -0.84
C LEU A 967 25.92 10.58 -0.49
N ILE A 968 24.84 9.99 -0.99
CA ILE A 968 24.41 8.64 -0.63
C ILE A 968 24.35 7.78 -1.90
N ASP A 969 24.95 6.60 -1.83
CA ASP A 969 24.85 5.61 -2.89
C ASP A 969 23.42 5.06 -3.00
N ILE A 970 22.81 5.27 -4.17
CA ILE A 970 21.45 4.86 -4.51
C ILE A 970 21.48 3.98 -5.76
N VAL A 971 20.42 3.19 -5.97
CA VAL A 971 20.30 2.29 -7.13
C VAL A 971 20.56 3.01 -8.46
N LYS A 972 20.05 4.24 -8.64
CA LYS A 972 20.21 5.03 -9.86
C LYS A 972 21.68 5.28 -10.22
N ASN A 973 22.57 5.39 -9.24
CA ASN A 973 24.01 5.65 -9.46
C ASN A 973 24.74 4.40 -10.00
N ARG A 974 24.13 3.22 -9.87
CA ARG A 974 24.70 1.93 -10.29
C ARG A 974 24.23 1.47 -11.66
N PHE A 975 23.34 2.22 -12.32
CA PHE A 975 22.91 1.91 -13.69
C PHE A 975 24.12 1.80 -14.62
N ASN A 976 24.10 0.82 -15.52
CA ASN A 976 25.21 0.42 -16.42
C ASN A 976 26.36 -0.38 -15.79
N THR A 977 26.32 -0.70 -14.50
CA THR A 977 27.32 -1.57 -13.84
C THR A 977 26.73 -2.92 -13.43
N GLU A 978 27.57 -3.92 -13.17
CA GLU A 978 27.11 -5.21 -12.63
C GLU A 978 26.45 -5.07 -11.24
N ALA A 979 26.83 -4.03 -10.48
CA ALA A 979 26.31 -3.72 -9.16
C ALA A 979 24.84 -3.23 -9.15
N ARG A 980 24.18 -3.12 -10.31
CA ARG A 980 22.75 -2.83 -10.38
C ARG A 980 21.88 -3.98 -9.87
N PHE A 981 22.41 -5.21 -9.88
CA PHE A 981 21.68 -6.41 -9.48
C PHE A 981 22.11 -6.98 -8.12
N GLN A 982 23.28 -6.58 -7.61
CA GLN A 982 23.93 -7.19 -6.46
C GLN A 982 24.81 -6.20 -5.70
N GLY A 983 25.28 -6.60 -4.51
CA GLY A 983 26.12 -5.78 -3.64
C GLY A 983 25.33 -4.68 -2.92
N PHE A 984 24.08 -4.95 -2.56
CA PHE A 984 23.23 -3.97 -1.88
C PHE A 984 23.63 -3.90 -0.41
N GLY A 985 23.83 -2.68 0.10
CA GLY A 985 24.06 -2.45 1.52
C GLY A 985 22.77 -2.20 2.31
N PHE A 986 22.91 -2.18 3.62
CA PHE A 986 21.94 -1.64 4.57
C PHE A 986 22.69 -1.00 5.74
N THR A 987 22.12 0.06 6.33
CA THR A 987 22.80 0.86 7.37
C THR A 987 22.52 0.37 8.79
N VAL A 988 21.34 -0.22 9.03
CA VAL A 988 20.92 -0.69 10.37
C VAL A 988 20.64 -2.18 10.35
N PRO A 989 21.34 -3.01 11.14
CA PRO A 989 21.08 -4.45 11.18
C PRO A 989 19.73 -4.77 11.84
N THR A 990 19.27 -6.01 11.67
CA THR A 990 18.11 -6.56 12.38
C THR A 990 18.36 -8.03 12.67
N SER A 991 18.20 -8.46 13.92
CA SER A 991 18.51 -9.83 14.32
C SER A 991 17.57 -10.84 13.67
N SER A 992 16.29 -10.48 13.56
CA SER A 992 15.28 -11.30 12.88
C SER A 992 14.23 -10.46 12.15
N ILE A 993 13.97 -10.81 10.88
CA ILE A 993 12.89 -10.21 10.09
C ILE A 993 11.48 -10.61 10.57
N GLU A 994 11.38 -11.64 11.43
CA GLU A 994 10.12 -12.10 12.03
C GLU A 994 9.92 -11.61 13.47
N ALA A 995 10.82 -10.78 13.99
CA ALA A 995 10.75 -10.32 15.38
C ALA A 995 9.47 -9.50 15.65
N GLY A 996 8.96 -9.55 16.87
CA GLY A 996 7.79 -8.79 17.29
C GLY A 996 6.45 -9.46 16.98
N ASN A 997 5.42 -8.66 16.70
CA ASN A 997 4.05 -9.13 16.62
C ASN A 997 3.70 -9.61 15.21
N ARG A 998 3.14 -10.82 15.13
CA ARG A 998 2.74 -11.45 13.87
C ARG A 998 1.37 -11.01 13.35
N GLU A 999 0.44 -10.70 14.26
CA GLU A 999 -0.93 -10.34 13.92
C GLU A 999 -1.40 -9.17 14.79
N SER A 1000 -2.03 -8.18 14.15
CA SER A 1000 -2.56 -7.02 14.85
C SER A 1000 -3.77 -7.37 15.71
N ILE A 1001 -3.84 -6.83 16.93
CA ILE A 1001 -4.99 -6.97 17.84
C ILE A 1001 -6.30 -6.46 17.20
N TYR A 1002 -6.22 -5.59 16.19
CA TYR A 1002 -7.38 -5.14 15.43
C TYR A 1002 -8.17 -6.30 14.80
N LYS A 1003 -7.48 -7.37 14.37
CA LYS A 1003 -8.11 -8.55 13.75
C LYS A 1003 -8.72 -9.48 14.78
N THR A 1004 -8.12 -9.57 15.97
CA THR A 1004 -8.61 -10.44 17.05
C THR A 1004 -9.88 -9.87 17.70
N LEU A 1005 -9.96 -8.53 17.82
CA LEU A 1005 -11.16 -7.84 18.29
C LEU A 1005 -12.29 -7.93 17.26
N ARG A 1006 -13.42 -8.55 17.63
CA ARG A 1006 -14.58 -8.74 16.72
C ARG A 1006 -15.55 -7.56 16.73
N ARG A 1007 -15.88 -7.01 17.91
CA ARG A 1007 -16.89 -5.94 18.06
C ARG A 1007 -16.26 -4.56 17.90
N MET A 1008 -17.05 -3.62 17.39
CA MET A 1008 -16.60 -2.24 17.19
C MET A 1008 -16.38 -1.50 18.51
N THR A 1009 -17.19 -1.77 19.53
CA THR A 1009 -17.05 -1.23 20.88
C THR A 1009 -15.71 -1.60 21.51
N ASP A 1010 -15.31 -2.85 21.39
CA ASP A 1010 -14.08 -3.36 21.99
C ASP A 1010 -12.85 -2.73 21.32
N LYS A 1011 -12.91 -2.59 19.99
CA LYS A 1011 -11.91 -1.88 19.18
C LYS A 1011 -11.79 -0.40 19.56
N LEU A 1012 -12.91 0.28 19.78
CA LEU A 1012 -12.92 1.68 20.22
C LEU A 1012 -12.30 1.83 21.62
N ASN A 1013 -12.73 0.98 22.56
CA ASN A 1013 -12.23 1.01 23.94
C ASN A 1013 -10.73 0.71 23.99
N ALA A 1014 -10.25 -0.25 23.21
CA ALA A 1014 -8.82 -0.55 23.11
C ALA A 1014 -8.04 0.62 22.48
N GLN A 1015 -8.57 1.26 21.43
CA GLN A 1015 -7.97 2.45 20.84
C GLN A 1015 -7.84 3.61 21.86
N LEU A 1016 -8.90 3.88 22.62
CA LEU A 1016 -8.93 4.98 23.58
C LEU A 1016 -8.09 4.67 24.82
N GLY A 1017 -8.09 3.43 25.29
CA GLY A 1017 -7.23 2.99 26.38
C GLY A 1017 -5.74 3.09 26.02
N LEU A 1018 -5.37 2.87 24.75
CA LEU A 1018 -4.02 3.13 24.28
C LEU A 1018 -3.72 4.64 24.21
N ALA A 1019 -4.65 5.45 23.71
CA ALA A 1019 -4.50 6.90 23.64
C ALA A 1019 -4.28 7.53 25.03
N GLU A 1020 -4.96 7.04 26.07
CA GLU A 1020 -4.76 7.48 27.46
C GLU A 1020 -3.35 7.18 27.98
N LYS A 1021 -2.73 6.09 27.51
CA LYS A 1021 -1.37 5.70 27.92
C LYS A 1021 -0.29 6.49 27.20
N ILE A 1022 -0.49 6.92 25.95
CA ILE A 1022 0.57 7.59 25.19
C ILE A 1022 0.67 9.07 25.59
N LYS A 1023 1.88 9.58 25.84
CA LYS A 1023 2.11 11.01 26.16
C LYS A 1023 1.89 11.93 24.95
N ALA A 1024 2.30 11.47 23.77
CA ALA A 1024 2.18 12.21 22.51
C ALA A 1024 0.75 12.25 21.92
N VAL A 1025 -0.26 11.78 22.65
CA VAL A 1025 -1.66 11.70 22.20
C VAL A 1025 -2.57 12.22 23.31
N ASP A 1026 -3.55 13.05 22.92
CA ASP A 1026 -4.64 13.46 23.79
C ASP A 1026 -5.89 12.62 23.49
N ALA A 1027 -6.32 11.83 24.47
CA ALA A 1027 -7.47 10.95 24.34
C ALA A 1027 -8.78 11.71 24.08
N ARG A 1028 -8.92 12.95 24.58
CA ARG A 1028 -10.09 13.80 24.35
C ARG A 1028 -10.18 14.18 22.87
N ASP A 1029 -9.08 14.63 22.29
CA ASP A 1029 -9.00 15.00 20.87
C ASP A 1029 -9.27 13.78 19.98
N VAL A 1030 -8.70 12.61 20.32
CA VAL A 1030 -8.99 11.37 19.58
C VAL A 1030 -10.47 11.02 19.63
N ALA A 1031 -11.09 11.13 20.81
CA ALA A 1031 -12.50 10.82 20.98
C ALA A 1031 -13.39 11.78 20.17
N GLU A 1032 -13.05 13.07 20.12
CA GLU A 1032 -13.74 14.07 19.32
C GLU A 1032 -13.62 13.79 17.81
N ILE A 1033 -12.41 13.47 17.33
CA ILE A 1033 -12.17 13.09 15.93
C ILE A 1033 -13.01 11.86 15.57
N VAL A 1034 -13.01 10.82 16.39
CA VAL A 1034 -13.79 9.59 16.11
C VAL A 1034 -15.30 9.86 16.14
N LEU A 1035 -15.77 10.68 17.08
CA LEU A 1035 -17.18 11.04 17.19
C LEU A 1035 -17.66 11.75 15.92
N ASN A 1036 -16.90 12.72 15.43
CA ASN A 1036 -17.26 13.49 14.23
C ASN A 1036 -17.11 12.71 12.93
N THR A 1037 -15.95 12.08 12.74
CA THR A 1037 -15.58 11.49 11.44
C THR A 1037 -16.25 10.15 11.19
N HIS A 1038 -16.57 9.41 12.25
CA HIS A 1038 -17.15 8.06 12.16
C HIS A 1038 -18.58 7.99 12.70
N PHE A 1039 -18.82 8.28 13.98
CA PHE A 1039 -20.12 7.98 14.61
C PHE A 1039 -21.25 8.91 14.17
N ILE A 1040 -21.12 10.22 14.37
CA ILE A 1040 -22.16 11.18 13.97
C ILE A 1040 -22.43 11.08 12.47
N ARG A 1041 -21.37 10.94 11.67
CA ARG A 1041 -21.49 10.80 10.21
C ARG A 1041 -22.25 9.53 9.81
N ASP A 1042 -21.99 8.38 10.44
CA ASP A 1042 -22.69 7.13 10.15
C ASP A 1042 -24.14 7.16 10.65
N ILE A 1043 -24.40 7.68 11.86
CA ILE A 1043 -25.76 7.77 12.41
C ILE A 1043 -26.64 8.68 11.54
N SER A 1044 -26.20 9.92 11.30
CA SER A 1044 -26.96 10.86 10.45
C SER A 1044 -27.06 10.38 9.00
N GLY A 1045 -26.02 9.71 8.49
CA GLY A 1045 -26.02 9.10 7.15
C GLY A 1045 -27.05 7.99 7.02
N ASN A 1046 -27.08 7.05 7.98
CA ASN A 1046 -28.04 5.95 8.01
C ASN A 1046 -29.48 6.45 8.26
N LEU A 1047 -29.65 7.49 9.07
CA LEU A 1047 -30.95 8.13 9.30
C LEU A 1047 -31.51 8.74 8.00
N ARG A 1048 -30.71 9.54 7.30
CA ARG A 1048 -31.08 10.11 5.99
C ARG A 1048 -31.32 9.00 4.95
N ALA A 1049 -30.47 7.98 4.92
CA ALA A 1049 -30.62 6.84 4.02
C ALA A 1049 -31.91 6.08 4.32
N PHE A 1050 -32.29 5.90 5.58
CA PHE A 1050 -33.53 5.25 5.99
C PHE A 1050 -34.77 5.99 5.49
N ALA A 1051 -34.78 7.33 5.58
CA ALA A 1051 -35.87 8.16 5.09
C ALA A 1051 -36.00 8.14 3.54
N THR A 1052 -34.90 7.94 2.83
CA THR A 1052 -34.83 8.00 1.35
C THR A 1052 -34.68 6.62 0.68
N GLN A 1053 -34.76 5.54 1.46
CA GLN A 1053 -34.38 4.21 1.01
C GLN A 1053 -35.27 3.62 -0.09
N SER A 1054 -34.72 2.62 -0.78
CA SER A 1054 -35.47 1.74 -1.68
C SER A 1054 -35.79 0.41 -1.00
N PHE A 1055 -36.79 -0.30 -1.52
CA PHE A 1055 -37.23 -1.61 -1.06
C PHE A 1055 -36.66 -2.68 -1.98
N ARG A 1056 -36.14 -3.77 -1.42
CA ARG A 1056 -35.58 -4.89 -2.18
C ARG A 1056 -36.40 -6.15 -1.96
N CYS A 1057 -36.75 -6.85 -3.03
CA CYS A 1057 -37.34 -8.18 -2.90
C CYS A 1057 -36.31 -9.20 -2.39
N LYS A 1058 -36.63 -9.96 -1.34
CA LYS A 1058 -35.76 -11.00 -0.76
C LYS A 1058 -35.45 -12.15 -1.75
N ARG A 1059 -36.35 -12.38 -2.72
CA ARG A 1059 -36.26 -13.50 -3.67
C ARG A 1059 -35.53 -13.13 -4.96
N CYS A 1060 -35.97 -12.08 -5.66
CA CYS A 1060 -35.39 -11.68 -6.95
C CYS A 1060 -34.35 -10.54 -6.87
N ASN A 1061 -34.20 -9.90 -5.70
CA ASN A 1061 -33.34 -8.74 -5.47
C ASN A 1061 -33.68 -7.48 -6.28
N LYS A 1062 -34.84 -7.45 -6.95
CA LYS A 1062 -35.31 -6.24 -7.64
C LYS A 1062 -35.57 -5.13 -6.61
N ARG A 1063 -35.10 -3.93 -6.92
CA ARG A 1063 -35.24 -2.74 -6.08
C ARG A 1063 -36.40 -1.89 -6.58
N PHE A 1064 -37.21 -1.40 -5.66
CA PHE A 1064 -38.34 -0.52 -5.91
C PHE A 1064 -38.13 0.75 -5.10
N ARG A 1065 -38.23 1.91 -5.75
CA ARG A 1065 -38.09 3.21 -5.06
C ARG A 1065 -39.17 3.42 -4.00
N ARG A 1066 -40.36 2.85 -4.20
CA ARG A 1066 -41.50 2.88 -3.27
C ARG A 1066 -42.04 1.48 -3.08
N ILE A 1067 -42.71 1.24 -1.96
CA ILE A 1067 -43.39 -0.05 -1.76
C ILE A 1067 -44.55 -0.16 -2.77
N PRO A 1068 -44.61 -1.23 -3.60
CA PRO A 1068 -45.79 -1.52 -4.39
C PRO A 1068 -47.00 -1.66 -3.46
N LEU A 1069 -48.15 -1.11 -3.85
CA LEU A 1069 -49.37 -1.13 -3.02
C LEU A 1069 -49.82 -2.55 -2.63
N LYS A 1070 -49.46 -3.56 -3.44
CA LYS A 1070 -49.71 -4.98 -3.15
C LYS A 1070 -48.85 -5.54 -1.99
N GLY A 1071 -47.89 -4.78 -1.46
CA GLY A 1071 -46.97 -5.21 -0.39
C GLY A 1071 -46.00 -6.33 -0.77
N SER A 1072 -46.06 -6.82 -2.00
CA SER A 1072 -45.28 -7.95 -2.52
C SER A 1072 -44.59 -7.56 -3.83
N CYS A 1073 -43.52 -8.28 -4.18
CA CYS A 1073 -42.83 -8.04 -5.43
C CYS A 1073 -43.74 -8.37 -6.62
N PRO A 1074 -43.98 -7.42 -7.55
CA PRO A 1074 -44.88 -7.64 -8.69
C PRO A 1074 -44.38 -8.71 -9.66
N GLU A 1075 -43.07 -9.01 -9.71
CA GLU A 1075 -42.52 -10.01 -10.64
C GLU A 1075 -42.48 -11.43 -10.08
N CYS A 1076 -42.19 -11.60 -8.79
CA CYS A 1076 -41.94 -12.93 -8.23
C CYS A 1076 -42.78 -13.27 -6.98
N GLY A 1077 -43.68 -12.37 -6.59
CA GLY A 1077 -44.54 -12.50 -5.40
C GLY A 1077 -43.79 -12.49 -4.06
N GLY A 1078 -42.47 -12.31 -4.06
CA GLY A 1078 -41.64 -12.36 -2.86
C GLY A 1078 -41.81 -11.14 -1.95
N GLU A 1079 -41.57 -11.35 -0.67
CA GLU A 1079 -41.58 -10.30 0.37
C GLU A 1079 -40.54 -9.21 0.07
N LEU A 1080 -40.89 -7.97 0.38
CA LEU A 1080 -40.05 -6.80 0.24
C LEU A 1080 -39.40 -6.46 1.58
N ALA A 1081 -38.09 -6.28 1.58
CA ALA A 1081 -37.33 -5.84 2.73
C ALA A 1081 -36.87 -4.39 2.53
N LEU A 1082 -36.83 -3.66 3.64
CA LEU A 1082 -36.08 -2.41 3.75
C LEU A 1082 -34.60 -2.68 3.47
N THR A 1083 -33.92 -1.69 2.88
CA THR A 1083 -32.46 -1.78 2.64
C THR A 1083 -31.67 -1.27 3.84
N VAL A 1084 -32.24 -0.36 4.62
CA VAL A 1084 -31.71 0.14 5.89
C VAL A 1084 -32.73 -0.15 6.99
N HIS A 1085 -32.28 -0.72 8.11
CA HIS A 1085 -33.12 -1.06 9.26
C HIS A 1085 -32.82 -0.13 10.43
N ARG A 1086 -33.80 0.05 11.35
CA ARG A 1086 -33.66 0.86 12.58
C ARG A 1086 -32.38 0.54 13.37
N GLY A 1087 -32.08 -0.74 13.58
CA GLY A 1087 -30.88 -1.17 14.30
C GLY A 1087 -29.56 -0.76 13.62
N GLY A 1088 -29.57 -0.42 12.33
CA GLY A 1088 -28.41 0.16 11.65
C GLY A 1088 -28.18 1.62 12.02
N ILE A 1089 -29.23 2.36 12.36
CA ILE A 1089 -29.17 3.78 12.77
C ILE A 1089 -28.72 3.89 14.23
N GLU A 1090 -29.34 3.11 15.12
CA GLU A 1090 -29.10 3.17 16.57
C GLU A 1090 -27.76 2.53 17.00
N LYS A 1091 -27.08 1.82 16.08
CA LYS A 1091 -25.90 0.99 16.35
C LYS A 1091 -24.79 1.70 17.14
N TYR A 1092 -24.56 2.99 16.90
CA TYR A 1092 -23.46 3.75 17.51
C TYR A 1092 -23.92 4.82 18.50
N LEU A 1093 -25.23 4.98 18.72
CA LEU A 1093 -25.76 6.07 19.54
C LEU A 1093 -25.30 5.96 21.01
N GLU A 1094 -25.36 4.76 21.60
CA GLU A 1094 -24.90 4.50 22.96
C GLU A 1094 -23.39 4.74 23.11
N SER A 1095 -22.60 4.27 22.13
CA SER A 1095 -21.15 4.49 22.11
C SER A 1095 -20.80 5.98 21.99
N ALA A 1096 -21.53 6.75 21.19
CA ALA A 1096 -21.35 8.18 21.06
C ALA A 1096 -21.64 8.92 22.38
N TRP A 1097 -22.74 8.58 23.06
CA TRP A 1097 -23.07 9.12 24.37
C TRP A 1097 -22.02 8.80 25.43
N HIS A 1098 -21.46 7.59 25.41
CA HIS A 1098 -20.39 7.19 26.32
C HIS A 1098 -19.13 8.06 26.13
N LEU A 1099 -18.75 8.38 24.88
CA LEU A 1099 -17.61 9.27 24.60
C LEU A 1099 -17.82 10.69 25.15
N VAL A 1100 -18.99 11.28 24.88
CA VAL A 1100 -19.32 12.63 25.33
C VAL A 1100 -19.25 12.73 26.85
N LYS A 1101 -19.79 11.73 27.56
CA LYS A 1101 -19.79 11.67 29.04
C LYS A 1101 -18.40 11.40 29.62
N LYS A 1102 -17.64 10.44 29.06
CA LYS A 1102 -16.34 10.04 29.61
C LYS A 1102 -15.28 11.14 29.51
N TYR A 1103 -15.23 11.86 28.38
CA TYR A 1103 -14.18 12.85 28.12
C TYR A 1103 -14.62 14.31 28.31
N GLY A 1104 -15.81 14.55 28.87
CA GLY A 1104 -16.31 15.91 29.12
C GLY A 1104 -16.32 16.78 27.86
N MET A 1105 -16.90 16.27 26.76
CA MET A 1105 -16.92 16.98 25.48
C MET A 1105 -17.84 18.21 25.53
N SER A 1106 -17.72 19.10 24.53
CA SER A 1106 -18.53 20.32 24.47
C SER A 1106 -20.04 20.04 24.42
N GLU A 1107 -20.84 20.95 24.99
CA GLU A 1107 -22.30 20.83 25.01
C GLU A 1107 -22.91 20.70 23.61
N TYR A 1108 -22.25 21.27 22.60
CA TYR A 1108 -22.64 21.13 21.20
C TYR A 1108 -22.82 19.67 20.77
N TYR A 1109 -21.91 18.78 21.16
CA TYR A 1109 -22.00 17.36 20.82
C TYR A 1109 -23.13 16.66 21.54
N ALA A 1110 -23.35 16.98 22.82
CA ALA A 1110 -24.46 16.45 23.60
C ALA A 1110 -25.81 16.86 22.98
N GLN A 1111 -25.99 18.15 22.69
CA GLN A 1111 -27.19 18.68 22.04
C GLN A 1111 -27.44 18.03 20.68
N ARG A 1112 -26.38 17.83 19.88
CA ARG A 1112 -26.50 17.17 18.57
C ARG A 1112 -26.95 15.71 18.68
N LEU A 1113 -26.48 14.96 19.67
CA LEU A 1113 -26.94 13.59 19.92
C LEU A 1113 -28.40 13.56 20.41
N ILE A 1114 -28.80 14.49 21.28
CA ILE A 1114 -30.20 14.64 21.72
C ILE A 1114 -31.13 14.85 20.52
N LEU A 1115 -30.79 15.79 19.62
CA LEU A 1115 -31.59 16.06 18.43
C LEU A 1115 -31.72 14.83 17.51
N ILE A 1116 -30.63 14.08 17.33
CA ILE A 1116 -30.65 12.83 16.54
C ILE A 1116 -31.56 11.78 17.20
N GLU A 1117 -31.50 11.64 18.52
CA GLU A 1117 -32.32 10.69 19.27
C GLU A 1117 -33.81 11.06 19.21
N GLU A 1118 -34.15 12.34 19.34
CA GLU A 1118 -35.50 12.86 19.16
C GLU A 1118 -36.03 12.60 17.73
N GLU A 1119 -35.20 12.81 16.70
CA GLU A 1119 -35.55 12.53 15.30
C GLU A 1119 -35.80 11.03 15.07
N ILE A 1120 -34.96 10.16 15.63
CA ILE A 1120 -35.13 8.70 15.60
C ILE A 1120 -36.46 8.32 16.26
N ASN A 1121 -36.72 8.80 17.48
CA ASN A 1121 -37.93 8.47 18.22
C ASN A 1121 -39.18 8.94 17.45
N SER A 1122 -39.19 10.19 16.96
CA SER A 1122 -40.29 10.73 16.15
C SER A 1122 -40.59 9.89 14.89
N LEU A 1123 -39.55 9.44 14.18
CA LEU A 1123 -39.71 8.62 12.97
C LEU A 1123 -40.26 7.21 13.24
N PHE A 1124 -40.01 6.63 14.41
CA PHE A 1124 -40.37 5.23 14.71
C PHE A 1124 -41.55 5.07 15.69
N GLU A 1125 -41.89 6.09 16.46
CA GLU A 1125 -42.98 6.03 17.45
C GLU A 1125 -44.38 6.09 16.81
N SER A 1126 -44.51 6.67 15.61
CA SER A 1126 -45.77 6.81 14.89
C SER A 1126 -46.38 5.48 14.37
N GLY A 1127 -45.69 4.34 14.52
CA GLY A 1127 -46.13 3.03 14.01
C GLY A 1127 -46.32 1.90 15.04
N LYS A 1128 -46.11 2.15 16.34
CA LYS A 1128 -46.32 1.13 17.39
C LYS A 1128 -47.37 1.59 18.39
N GLY A 1129 -48.55 0.97 18.30
CA GLY A 1129 -49.38 0.80 19.49
C GLY A 1129 -48.52 0.20 20.60
N ILE A 1130 -48.34 1.00 21.66
CA ILE A 1130 -47.90 0.66 23.03
C ILE A 1130 -47.16 -0.68 23.13
N LYS A 1131 -45.82 -0.65 23.26
CA LYS A 1131 -45.11 -1.80 23.84
C LYS A 1131 -44.12 -1.42 24.94
N GLN A 1132 -44.43 -2.02 26.09
CA GLN A 1132 -43.59 -2.45 27.22
C GLN A 1132 -42.67 -1.40 27.84
N SER A 1133 -43.16 -0.78 28.91
CA SER A 1133 -42.37 -0.03 29.86
C SER A 1133 -41.26 -0.90 30.45
N ASN A 1134 -40.04 -0.35 30.52
CA ASN A 1134 -38.92 -1.00 31.21
C ASN A 1134 -39.28 -1.16 32.69
N LEU A 1135 -39.11 -2.35 33.25
CA LEU A 1135 -39.48 -2.67 34.65
C LEU A 1135 -38.77 -1.70 35.63
N SER A 1136 -37.56 -1.25 35.28
CA SER A 1136 -36.79 -0.25 36.03
C SER A 1136 -37.49 1.11 36.12
N ARG A 1137 -38.21 1.53 35.08
CA ARG A 1137 -39.00 2.76 35.06
C ARG A 1137 -40.27 2.64 35.93
N PHE A 1138 -40.78 1.42 36.09
CA PHE A 1138 -41.87 1.10 37.02
C PHE A 1138 -41.37 1.02 38.48
N MET A 1139 -40.15 0.52 38.71
CA MET A 1139 -39.56 0.39 40.05
C MET A 1139 -38.94 1.68 40.59
N ASN A 1140 -38.40 2.56 39.73
CA ASN A 1140 -37.81 3.84 40.17
C ASN A 1140 -38.86 4.95 40.38
N GLY A 1141 -40.11 4.74 39.95
CA GLY A 1141 -41.23 5.67 40.17
C GLY A 1141 -41.81 5.67 41.59
N SER A 1142 -41.38 4.76 42.46
CA SER A 1142 -41.93 4.56 43.80
C SER A 1142 -40.97 4.91 44.95
N ARG A 1143 -39.86 5.62 44.68
CA ARG A 1143 -38.90 6.03 45.75
C ARG A 1143 -38.65 7.53 45.94
N ASN A 1144 -39.26 8.43 45.16
CA ASN A 1144 -39.16 9.89 45.38
C ASN A 1144 -40.55 10.57 45.51
N ARG A 1145 -41.37 10.05 46.42
CA ARG A 1145 -42.47 10.78 47.06
C ARG A 1145 -42.53 10.39 48.53
N VAL A 1146 -41.62 10.93 49.34
CA VAL A 1146 -41.81 11.66 50.61
C VAL A 1146 -40.51 12.40 50.87
#